data_AF-A0AAU7CL27-F1
#
_entry.id   AF-A0AAU7CL27-F1
#
_cell.length_a   1.000
_cell.length_b   1.000
_cell.length_c   1.000
_cell.angle_alpha   90.00
_cell.angle_beta   90.00
_cell.angle_gamma   90.00
#
_symmetry.space_group_name_H-M   'P 1'
#
loop_
_entity.id
_entity.type
_entity.pdbx_description
1 polymer ?
#
loop_
_entity_poly.entity_id
_entity_poly.type
_entity_poly.pdbx_seq_one_letter_code
_entity_poly.pdbx_strand_id
1 'polypeptide(L)'
;MFIVPLVWVMLAQVPMTPMTGTVVDPEGKPVVGADLILVGLPSYDPPVVARGQSGEGGRFTLDRPTALAGDHHPQRAPILWAVKSGFRVSVTRFPEALPKPDEPVRIALEPPARTEVRVVGPDGRPLAGARVLPERLKTHFTVPPDVVAELIAATTGPDGLAVINAVSPAELAYVDVHSREFGIQGRPITPEPGKPTVIAMRPVSTWKGRLSSEDLKNARGWRVRAWSRVGGDPTAAPETTGYVVTTTDDEGRFTLAPIALGNLQLNLKPPGDLAVVADPPQALAVREGQDDLVVDIPLKKTATVTGLFLEQGTGKPVPGVSVVLIYLDRNRNGSLNAKTDERGRYTFQSLPGRVRVGHFTFPPTHVLAPSQGWEDFTVPDPPKVIELATRELLPAAPPLRGQVVDEAGQAVPDASIQATWMLAGASGSSSGAIQTKADAKGGFVLEGLGPDSTVTINARLRDRQTKSPLKVQAGELNPLTVTIVPTPVLAVAGRVVGPGGAPLAELPVKVQFRVARDNSLGHTEQARFEDNQEIRTGPDGTFRTPKELERKATEFRAEVTAPGYFPARTDWTPLPETDLLTLPDLSLKRVRGVRVVTGRVIDRAGQPVPGALVSQAGDGPKWTSAKVDADGRFRLSGVASGAALVCAEAPEFRFGGAIVGGEAEPIEIRLARLTEPPIAHLKTLPSPLSRAEERALARELLGPVLPLAWSGTLGIANASVIPTLARVAPGQVLEMIENRVVVEPTRALIQVALGQFEDDPALAIATVEADLDPGTRAIGWLALEDFRPPPDRVRRENFLERALTDARQTASVGLKVNLLGQIADRWLDRGAIERARPILLEGQEVVAAWPKENWLSESEAFAEVLAAIDLPAAVALFKRQGRTNVSPTDPATLNRHNGQAAIRLARIDPAQAERLIAPPSLYFYDRPGVVLKATRAMAKLDLARARRVLETIDDQRDSDMTANSSLVPFGLGWLADGRFSTNPVEARRLLDEAFVGLRQLAVKRNSGQGRDTTVATLMAELLPVVERLDPERLTERIWLVAASRAPSILEPNTQEVEGELTLPMLVARYDRAIAVVFATPVLERFPDLLVDSIERYRSTTATLFKSLAVYDPRAIVPMLQALPDAARKPGHKADAFTAASLEAQLRLAAALILGFPSEARPREAGRVGDQIQPFRWDE
;
A
#
# COMPACT_ATOMS: atom_id res chain seq x y z
N MET A 1 33.15 -12.64 37.34
CA MET A 1 33.25 -12.80 38.81
C MET A 1 33.47 -11.39 39.36
N PHE A 2 32.59 -10.64 40.03
CA PHE A 2 31.32 -10.80 40.73
C PHE A 2 30.47 -9.54 40.44
N ILE A 3 29.24 -9.69 39.93
CA ILE A 3 28.09 -8.83 40.27
C ILE A 3 26.86 -9.75 40.18
N VAL A 4 26.68 -10.58 41.21
CA VAL A 4 25.49 -11.44 41.40
C VAL A 4 24.76 -11.19 42.73
N PRO A 5 25.25 -10.44 43.75
CA PRO A 5 24.41 -10.15 44.91
C PRO A 5 24.08 -8.66 45.01
N LEU A 6 23.12 -8.16 44.23
CA LEU A 6 22.43 -6.92 44.61
C LEU A 6 20.93 -6.90 44.25
N VAL A 7 20.47 -7.81 43.38
CA VAL A 7 19.03 -8.04 43.13
C VAL A 7 18.37 -8.91 44.22
N TRP A 8 19.17 -9.62 45.04
CA TRP A 8 18.64 -10.47 46.12
C TRP A 8 18.37 -9.74 47.45
N VAL A 9 18.78 -8.47 47.61
CA VAL A 9 18.69 -7.76 48.91
C VAL A 9 17.45 -6.85 49.04
N MET A 10 16.62 -6.70 48.00
CA MET A 10 15.33 -5.98 48.08
C MET A 10 14.08 -6.85 47.84
N LEU A 11 14.21 -8.18 47.90
CA LEU A 11 13.06 -9.11 47.88
C LEU A 11 12.66 -9.63 49.27
N ALA A 12 13.39 -9.27 50.32
CA ALA A 12 13.05 -9.62 51.69
C ALA A 12 11.93 -8.72 52.23
N GLN A 13 10.72 -8.82 51.65
CA GLN A 13 9.42 -8.50 52.27
C GLN A 13 8.22 -8.64 51.31
N VAL A 14 8.35 -9.25 50.13
CA VAL A 14 7.16 -9.54 49.32
C VAL A 14 6.47 -10.78 49.91
N PRO A 15 5.26 -10.67 50.46
CA PRO A 15 4.53 -11.83 50.96
C PRO A 15 4.35 -12.85 49.83
N MET A 16 4.59 -14.13 50.14
CA MET A 16 4.49 -15.24 49.20
C MET A 16 3.29 -16.12 49.56
N THR A 17 2.62 -16.65 48.55
CA THR A 17 1.46 -17.54 48.68
C THR A 17 1.71 -18.78 47.85
N PRO A 18 1.55 -20.00 48.41
CA PRO A 18 1.74 -21.23 47.66
C PRO A 18 0.60 -21.44 46.66
N MET A 19 0.94 -21.81 45.43
CA MET A 19 0.03 -22.34 44.43
C MET A 19 0.24 -23.85 44.33
N THR A 20 -0.81 -24.63 44.54
CA THR A 20 -0.75 -26.10 44.48
C THR A 20 -1.51 -26.63 43.27
N GLY A 21 -1.19 -27.85 42.83
CA GLY A 21 -1.88 -28.44 41.70
C GLY A 21 -1.36 -29.82 41.30
N THR A 22 -1.87 -30.35 40.19
CA THR A 22 -1.48 -31.64 39.61
C THR A 22 -1.29 -31.54 38.11
N VAL A 23 -0.22 -32.14 37.58
CA VAL A 23 0.02 -32.33 36.14
C VAL A 23 -0.38 -33.75 35.74
N VAL A 24 -1.13 -33.88 34.66
CA VAL A 24 -1.64 -35.16 34.15
C VAL A 24 -1.46 -35.28 32.64
N ASP A 25 -1.48 -36.51 32.13
CA ASP A 25 -1.45 -36.83 30.69
C ASP A 25 -2.87 -36.76 30.08
N PRO A 26 -3.03 -36.94 28.75
CA PRO A 26 -4.33 -36.90 28.07
C PRO A 26 -5.34 -37.92 28.62
N GLU A 27 -4.86 -39.06 29.13
CA GLU A 27 -5.65 -40.12 29.75
C GLU A 27 -5.94 -39.84 31.24
N GLY A 28 -5.47 -38.72 31.77
CA GLY A 28 -5.68 -38.27 33.15
C GLY A 28 -4.76 -38.90 34.19
N LYS A 29 -3.72 -39.64 33.79
CA LYS A 29 -2.73 -40.22 34.71
C LYS A 29 -1.71 -39.16 35.14
N PRO A 30 -1.17 -39.22 36.38
CA PRO A 30 -0.25 -38.20 36.84
C PRO A 30 1.11 -38.21 36.13
N VAL A 31 1.62 -37.02 35.79
CA VAL A 31 2.92 -36.83 35.11
C VAL A 31 3.95 -36.30 36.11
N VAL A 32 5.00 -37.10 36.36
CA VAL A 32 6.12 -36.74 37.25
C VAL A 32 7.25 -36.06 36.48
N GLY A 33 7.83 -35.01 37.08
CA GLY A 33 8.98 -34.28 36.57
C GLY A 33 8.66 -33.40 35.36
N ALA A 34 7.48 -32.80 35.29
CA ALA A 34 7.17 -31.72 34.35
C ALA A 34 7.68 -30.39 34.93
N ASP A 35 8.43 -29.61 34.15
CA ASP A 35 8.89 -28.28 34.52
C ASP A 35 7.71 -27.29 34.49
N LEU A 36 7.49 -26.62 35.61
CA LEU A 36 6.46 -25.62 35.78
C LEU A 36 7.08 -24.24 35.94
N ILE A 37 6.74 -23.32 35.04
CA ILE A 37 7.34 -21.98 34.98
C ILE A 37 6.20 -20.95 34.99
N LEU A 38 6.04 -20.27 36.12
CA LEU A 38 5.10 -19.17 36.27
C LEU A 38 5.79 -17.87 35.90
N VAL A 39 5.24 -17.15 34.93
CA VAL A 39 5.70 -15.81 34.54
C VAL A 39 4.68 -14.74 34.91
N GLY A 40 5.20 -13.53 35.15
CA GLY A 40 4.40 -12.36 35.52
C GLY A 40 3.61 -11.80 34.33
N LEU A 41 3.21 -10.52 34.45
CA LEU A 41 2.46 -9.86 33.38
C LEU A 41 3.25 -9.87 32.06
N PRO A 42 2.57 -10.09 30.92
CA PRO A 42 3.21 -10.17 29.60
C PRO A 42 4.00 -8.90 29.27
N SER A 43 5.29 -9.09 29.00
CA SER A 43 6.17 -8.11 28.36
C SER A 43 7.00 -8.84 27.29
N TYR A 44 7.82 -8.13 26.52
CA TYR A 44 8.72 -8.80 25.54
C TYR A 44 9.74 -9.74 26.21
N ASP A 45 9.94 -9.61 27.53
CA ASP A 45 10.84 -10.41 28.36
C ASP A 45 10.16 -10.59 29.74
N PRO A 46 9.15 -11.47 29.85
CA PRO A 46 8.35 -11.58 31.06
C PRO A 46 9.18 -12.25 32.16
N PRO A 47 9.31 -11.63 33.36
CA PRO A 47 10.13 -12.20 34.42
C PRO A 47 9.53 -13.54 34.88
N VAL A 48 10.39 -14.53 35.05
CA VAL A 48 10.03 -15.78 35.74
C VAL A 48 9.82 -15.46 37.21
N VAL A 49 8.60 -15.71 37.69
CA VAL A 49 8.16 -15.37 39.04
C VAL A 49 8.27 -16.57 39.97
N ALA A 50 7.99 -17.77 39.47
CA ALA A 50 8.18 -19.01 40.21
C ALA A 50 8.55 -20.15 39.26
N ARG A 51 9.32 -21.12 39.76
CA ARG A 51 9.66 -22.35 39.03
C ARG A 51 9.62 -23.54 39.97
N GLY A 52 9.16 -24.68 39.48
CA GLY A 52 9.15 -25.95 40.20
C GLY A 52 8.95 -27.12 39.26
N GLN A 53 8.85 -28.33 39.82
CA GLN A 53 8.59 -29.55 39.05
C GLN A 53 7.45 -30.33 39.69
N SER A 54 6.70 -31.08 38.88
CA SER A 54 5.72 -32.03 39.41
C SER A 54 6.43 -33.22 40.08
N GLY A 55 6.01 -33.55 41.30
CA GLY A 55 6.47 -34.69 42.10
C GLY A 55 5.56 -35.90 41.97
N GLU A 56 5.66 -36.81 42.94
CA GLU A 56 4.87 -38.06 42.99
C GLU A 56 3.36 -37.78 42.92
N GLY A 57 2.63 -38.62 42.17
CA GLY A 57 1.21 -38.40 41.90
C GLY A 57 0.94 -37.12 41.07
N GLY A 58 1.94 -36.59 40.37
CA GLY A 58 1.84 -35.41 39.50
C GLY A 58 1.68 -34.09 40.25
N ARG A 59 1.79 -34.09 41.58
CA ARG A 59 1.52 -32.92 42.43
C ARG A 59 2.63 -31.89 42.34
N PHE A 60 2.30 -30.60 42.40
CA PHE A 60 3.28 -29.52 42.46
C PHE A 60 2.91 -28.46 43.49
N THR A 61 3.91 -27.70 43.92
CA THR A 61 3.74 -26.49 44.72
C THR A 61 4.72 -25.44 44.23
N LEU A 62 4.21 -24.21 43.98
CA LEU A 62 4.99 -23.07 43.52
C LEU A 62 4.73 -21.88 44.44
N ASP A 63 5.78 -21.35 45.07
CA ASP A 63 5.67 -20.12 45.84
C ASP A 63 5.66 -18.91 44.91
N ARG A 64 4.59 -18.11 44.97
CA ARG A 64 4.42 -16.90 44.16
C ARG A 64 4.19 -15.66 45.02
N PRO A 65 4.50 -14.44 44.54
CA PRO A 65 4.08 -13.21 45.21
C PRO A 65 2.57 -13.17 45.44
N THR A 66 2.14 -12.84 46.66
CA THR A 66 0.73 -12.72 47.04
C THR A 66 0.00 -11.69 46.18
N ALA A 67 0.68 -10.60 45.82
CA ALA A 67 0.15 -9.51 45.01
C ALA A 67 0.12 -9.77 43.49
N LEU A 68 0.60 -10.92 43.02
CA LEU A 68 0.54 -11.25 41.58
C LEU A 68 -0.91 -11.56 41.18
N ALA A 69 -1.46 -10.78 40.24
CA ALA A 69 -2.77 -10.96 39.64
C ALA A 69 -2.77 -10.48 38.18
N GLY A 70 -3.70 -10.97 37.36
CA GLY A 70 -3.99 -10.43 36.03
C GLY A 70 -4.80 -9.13 36.10
N ASP A 71 -4.81 -8.36 35.01
CA ASP A 71 -5.53 -7.08 34.88
C ASP A 71 -6.90 -7.21 34.17
N HIS A 72 -7.50 -8.41 34.21
CA HIS A 72 -8.73 -8.80 33.50
C HIS A 72 -8.65 -8.77 31.97
N HIS A 73 -7.48 -8.46 31.39
CA HIS A 73 -7.29 -8.52 29.95
C HIS A 73 -6.69 -9.89 29.53
N PRO A 74 -7.28 -10.60 28.55
CA PRO A 74 -6.87 -11.97 28.19
C PRO A 74 -5.43 -12.08 27.66
N GLN A 75 -4.87 -10.97 27.18
CA GLN A 75 -3.47 -10.88 26.72
C GLN A 75 -2.51 -10.29 27.76
N ARG A 76 -2.96 -9.95 28.97
CA ARG A 76 -2.15 -9.38 30.06
C ARG A 76 -2.34 -10.13 31.38
N ALA A 77 -2.27 -11.45 31.29
CA ALA A 77 -2.43 -12.37 32.41
C ALA A 77 -1.08 -12.99 32.80
N PRO A 78 -0.79 -13.26 34.09
CA PRO A 78 0.24 -14.22 34.47
C PRO A 78 0.00 -15.58 33.84
N ILE A 79 1.09 -16.25 33.47
CA ILE A 79 1.04 -17.48 32.65
C ILE A 79 1.86 -18.57 33.33
N LEU A 80 1.25 -19.73 33.53
CA LEU A 80 1.92 -20.94 33.97
C LEU A 80 2.16 -21.86 32.78
N TRP A 81 3.44 -22.08 32.48
CA TRP A 81 3.90 -23.00 31.47
C TRP A 81 4.21 -24.35 32.10
N ALA A 82 3.77 -25.43 31.46
CA ALA A 82 4.16 -26.79 31.83
C ALA A 82 4.86 -27.46 30.65
N VAL A 83 6.09 -27.92 30.87
CA VAL A 83 6.95 -28.52 29.85
C VAL A 83 7.39 -29.90 30.31
N LYS A 84 7.17 -30.92 29.46
CA LYS A 84 7.69 -32.27 29.65
C LYS A 84 8.08 -32.87 28.31
N SER A 85 9.27 -33.45 28.24
CA SER A 85 9.68 -34.19 27.04
C SER A 85 8.70 -35.31 26.72
N GLY A 86 8.29 -35.44 25.46
CA GLY A 86 7.28 -36.40 25.00
C GLY A 86 5.84 -35.88 25.01
N PHE A 87 5.61 -34.62 25.42
CA PHE A 87 4.30 -33.97 25.38
C PHE A 87 4.37 -32.60 24.72
N ARG A 88 3.22 -32.08 24.29
CA ARG A 88 3.11 -30.66 23.89
C ARG A 88 3.21 -29.75 25.10
N VAL A 89 3.77 -28.56 24.88
CA VAL A 89 3.80 -27.51 25.90
C VAL A 89 2.38 -27.11 26.26
N SER A 90 2.09 -27.04 27.57
CA SER A 90 0.78 -26.61 28.07
C SER A 90 0.89 -25.21 28.68
N VAL A 91 -0.11 -24.37 28.41
CA VAL A 91 -0.13 -22.95 28.79
C VAL A 91 -1.42 -22.66 29.53
N THR A 92 -1.31 -22.31 30.81
CA THR A 92 -2.45 -21.91 31.66
C THR A 92 -2.36 -20.42 31.96
N ARG A 93 -3.43 -19.66 31.67
CA ARG A 93 -3.49 -18.22 31.93
C ARG A 93 -4.37 -17.90 33.13
N PHE A 94 -3.99 -16.89 33.89
CA PHE A 94 -4.77 -16.37 35.01
C PHE A 94 -5.14 -14.90 34.75
N PRO A 95 -6.21 -14.61 33.98
CA PRO A 95 -6.61 -13.24 33.65
C PRO A 95 -7.07 -12.43 34.87
N GLU A 96 -7.42 -13.10 35.96
CA GLU A 96 -7.90 -12.50 37.20
C GLU A 96 -6.92 -12.77 38.36
N ALA A 97 -7.42 -12.89 39.59
CA ALA A 97 -6.65 -13.37 40.72
C ALA A 97 -6.13 -14.80 40.47
N LEU A 98 -4.89 -15.06 40.87
CA LEU A 98 -4.33 -16.40 40.84
C LEU A 98 -5.01 -17.27 41.93
N PRO A 99 -5.16 -18.59 41.69
CA PRO A 99 -5.79 -19.52 42.63
C PRO A 99 -5.27 -19.39 44.06
N LYS A 100 -6.18 -19.52 45.03
CA LYS A 100 -5.84 -19.54 46.47
C LYS A 100 -5.10 -20.84 46.85
N PRO A 101 -4.42 -20.88 48.01
CA PRO A 101 -3.73 -22.09 48.46
C PRO A 101 -4.59 -23.37 48.50
N ASP A 102 -5.89 -23.22 48.75
CA ASP A 102 -6.89 -24.28 48.84
C ASP A 102 -7.61 -24.59 47.51
N GLU A 103 -7.25 -23.91 46.41
CA GLU A 103 -7.80 -24.08 45.06
C GLU A 103 -6.76 -24.73 44.13
N PRO A 104 -6.64 -26.08 44.10
CA PRO A 104 -5.60 -26.76 43.35
C PRO A 104 -5.81 -26.66 41.83
N VAL A 105 -4.74 -26.33 41.09
CA VAL A 105 -4.75 -26.23 39.62
C VAL A 105 -4.49 -27.58 38.97
N ARG A 106 -5.33 -28.00 38.03
CA ARG A 106 -5.10 -29.20 37.21
C ARG A 106 -4.56 -28.80 35.83
N ILE A 107 -3.38 -29.28 35.47
CA ILE A 107 -2.73 -29.04 34.17
C ILE A 107 -2.73 -30.35 33.39
N ALA A 108 -3.44 -30.39 32.26
CA ALA A 108 -3.36 -31.51 31.33
C ALA A 108 -2.31 -31.21 30.25
N LEU A 109 -1.40 -32.16 30.02
CA LEU A 109 -0.47 -32.14 28.90
C LEU A 109 -1.12 -32.83 27.70
N GLU A 110 -0.93 -32.26 26.51
CA GLU A 110 -1.45 -32.82 25.26
C GLU A 110 -0.45 -33.81 24.63
N PRO A 111 -0.92 -34.73 23.75
CA PRO A 111 -0.04 -35.65 23.02
C PRO A 111 1.06 -34.89 22.25
N PRO A 112 2.25 -35.48 22.05
CA PRO A 112 3.35 -34.82 21.37
C PRO A 112 2.97 -34.39 19.95
N ALA A 113 3.45 -33.23 19.51
CA ALA A 113 3.29 -32.76 18.14
C ALA A 113 4.63 -32.51 17.50
N ARG A 114 4.74 -32.89 16.23
CA ARG A 114 6.00 -32.91 15.48
C ARG A 114 6.03 -31.75 14.49
N THR A 115 6.90 -30.78 14.73
CA THR A 115 7.18 -29.68 13.80
C THR A 115 8.58 -29.81 13.23
N GLU A 116 8.68 -29.90 11.91
CA GLU A 116 9.93 -30.02 11.18
C GLU A 116 10.39 -28.66 10.63
N VAL A 117 11.60 -28.25 10.99
CA VAL A 117 12.23 -27.03 10.49
C VAL A 117 13.57 -27.38 9.88
N ARG A 118 13.74 -27.12 8.58
CA ARG A 118 15.02 -27.29 7.88
C ARG A 118 15.74 -25.96 7.77
N VAL A 119 16.95 -25.87 8.30
CA VAL A 119 17.80 -24.68 8.20
C VAL A 119 18.84 -24.89 7.10
N VAL A 120 18.97 -23.92 6.20
CA VAL A 120 19.99 -23.89 5.15
C VAL A 120 20.81 -22.60 5.27
N GLY A 121 22.10 -22.66 4.95
CA GLY A 121 22.98 -21.50 4.87
C GLY A 121 22.67 -20.59 3.67
N PRO A 122 23.33 -19.44 3.56
CA PRO A 122 23.15 -18.52 2.43
C PRO A 122 23.52 -19.12 1.07
N ASP A 123 24.37 -20.15 1.06
CA ASP A 123 24.76 -20.92 -0.14
C ASP A 123 23.75 -22.01 -0.52
N GLY A 124 22.65 -22.13 0.23
CA GLY A 124 21.61 -23.13 0.05
C GLY A 124 21.95 -24.52 0.60
N ARG A 125 23.11 -24.72 1.23
CA ARG A 125 23.48 -26.00 1.84
C ARG A 125 22.84 -26.17 3.22
N PRO A 126 22.52 -27.40 3.65
CA PRO A 126 21.99 -27.62 5.00
C PRO A 126 22.95 -27.15 6.10
N LEU A 127 22.41 -26.46 7.10
CA LEU A 127 23.19 -25.94 8.22
C LEU A 127 23.03 -26.86 9.43
N ALA A 128 24.06 -27.64 9.74
CA ALA A 128 24.08 -28.53 10.90
C ALA A 128 24.49 -27.81 12.19
N GLY A 129 23.95 -28.24 13.33
CA GLY A 129 24.31 -27.69 14.65
C GLY A 129 23.69 -26.33 14.99
N ALA A 130 22.87 -25.75 14.12
CA ALA A 130 22.04 -24.59 14.44
C ALA A 130 20.92 -24.99 15.42
N ARG A 131 20.67 -24.16 16.44
CA ARG A 131 19.56 -24.36 17.38
C ARG A 131 18.34 -23.58 16.91
N VAL A 132 17.18 -24.23 16.89
CA VAL A 132 15.90 -23.67 16.46
C VAL A 132 15.00 -23.57 17.69
N LEU A 133 14.60 -22.35 18.04
CA LEU A 133 13.79 -22.02 19.20
C LEU A 133 12.44 -21.44 18.75
N PRO A 134 11.31 -21.88 19.31
CA PRO A 134 10.05 -21.17 19.16
C PRO A 134 10.11 -19.77 19.79
N GLU A 135 9.92 -18.72 18.99
CA GLU A 135 9.87 -17.32 19.48
C GLU A 135 8.43 -16.87 19.76
N ARG A 136 7.45 -17.41 19.00
CA ARG A 136 6.04 -17.02 19.18
C ARG A 136 5.08 -18.12 18.75
N LEU A 137 3.99 -18.24 19.49
CA LEU A 137 2.92 -19.20 19.25
C LEU A 137 1.61 -18.49 18.80
N LYS A 138 0.99 -18.96 17.71
CA LYS A 138 -0.22 -18.40 17.06
C LYS A 138 -1.46 -18.48 17.96
N THR A 139 -1.68 -19.63 18.58
CA THR A 139 -2.83 -19.92 19.45
C THR A 139 -2.84 -19.09 20.73
N HIS A 140 -1.74 -18.39 21.01
CA HIS A 140 -1.47 -17.79 22.31
C HIS A 140 -1.00 -16.34 22.24
N PHE A 141 -0.61 -15.81 21.07
CA PHE A 141 -0.02 -14.46 20.92
C PHE A 141 1.00 -14.11 22.01
N THR A 142 1.75 -15.10 22.50
CA THR A 142 2.65 -14.99 23.66
C THR A 142 4.04 -15.44 23.23
N VAL A 143 5.07 -14.71 23.67
CA VAL A 143 6.48 -15.09 23.53
C VAL A 143 6.80 -16.13 24.60
N PRO A 144 7.22 -17.36 24.25
CA PRO A 144 7.71 -18.32 25.23
C PRO A 144 8.88 -17.68 26.01
N PRO A 145 8.88 -17.75 27.35
CA PRO A 145 10.03 -17.29 28.14
C PRO A 145 11.30 -18.02 27.71
N ASP A 146 12.47 -17.38 27.75
CA ASP A 146 13.75 -17.97 27.32
C ASP A 146 13.96 -19.37 27.91
N VAL A 147 13.64 -19.57 29.19
CA VAL A 147 13.73 -20.87 29.87
C VAL A 147 12.83 -21.93 29.22
N VAL A 148 11.62 -21.57 28.81
CA VAL A 148 10.70 -22.47 28.10
C VAL A 148 11.19 -22.72 26.69
N ALA A 149 11.56 -21.67 25.95
CA ALA A 149 12.06 -21.76 24.58
C ALA A 149 13.29 -22.68 24.50
N GLU A 150 14.18 -22.59 25.48
CA GLU A 150 15.36 -23.45 25.65
C GLU A 150 14.99 -24.92 25.91
N LEU A 151 14.00 -25.18 26.75
CA LEU A 151 13.53 -26.54 27.07
C LEU A 151 12.84 -27.23 25.88
N ILE A 152 12.27 -26.45 24.94
CA ILE A 152 11.57 -26.97 23.76
C ILE A 152 12.36 -26.77 22.45
N ALA A 153 13.59 -26.26 22.54
CA ALA A 153 14.45 -26.04 21.38
C ALA A 153 14.85 -27.36 20.71
N ALA A 154 15.09 -27.31 19.40
CA ALA A 154 15.64 -28.42 18.64
C ALA A 154 16.99 -28.04 18.01
N THR A 155 17.88 -29.00 17.82
CA THR A 155 19.15 -28.78 17.11
C THR A 155 19.08 -29.48 15.75
N THR A 156 19.56 -28.78 14.73
CA THR A 156 19.62 -29.30 13.36
C THR A 156 20.65 -30.42 13.22
N GLY A 157 20.25 -31.52 12.57
CA GLY A 157 21.13 -32.62 12.17
C GLY A 157 22.01 -32.29 10.96
N PRO A 158 22.80 -33.27 10.46
CA PRO A 158 23.66 -33.09 9.28
C PRO A 158 22.92 -32.69 8.00
N ASP A 159 21.63 -33.00 7.91
CA ASP A 159 20.72 -32.64 6.81
C ASP A 159 20.04 -31.27 7.03
N GLY A 160 20.46 -30.53 8.05
CA GLY A 160 19.90 -29.24 8.43
C GLY A 160 18.51 -29.33 9.06
N LEU A 161 17.99 -30.52 9.36
CA LEU A 161 16.64 -30.71 9.89
C LEU A 161 16.64 -30.68 11.43
N ALA A 162 15.79 -29.84 12.01
CA ALA A 162 15.45 -29.83 13.43
C ALA A 162 13.99 -30.27 13.61
N VAL A 163 13.74 -31.09 14.62
CA VAL A 163 12.39 -31.59 14.95
C VAL A 163 11.99 -31.10 16.33
N ILE A 164 11.01 -30.22 16.40
CA ILE A 164 10.42 -29.69 17.63
C ILE A 164 9.23 -30.57 18.00
N ASN A 165 9.32 -31.30 19.11
CA ASN A 165 8.30 -32.27 19.53
C ASN A 165 7.24 -31.72 20.51
N ALA A 166 7.39 -30.45 20.91
CA ALA A 166 6.55 -29.82 21.93
C ALA A 166 5.49 -28.87 21.36
N VAL A 167 5.51 -28.58 20.05
CA VAL A 167 4.64 -27.58 19.40
C VAL A 167 4.19 -28.12 18.05
N SER A 168 2.91 -27.96 17.72
CA SER A 168 2.39 -28.36 16.41
C SER A 168 2.65 -27.31 15.33
N PRO A 169 2.68 -27.69 14.04
CA PRO A 169 2.92 -26.72 12.96
C PRO A 169 1.87 -25.59 12.93
N ALA A 170 0.61 -25.90 13.26
CA ALA A 170 -0.47 -24.91 13.31
C ALA A 170 -0.28 -23.87 14.43
N GLU A 171 0.46 -24.20 15.48
CA GLU A 171 0.68 -23.32 16.63
C GLU A 171 1.92 -22.44 16.49
N LEU A 172 2.89 -22.82 15.67
CA LEU A 172 4.16 -22.11 15.61
C LEU A 172 4.04 -20.89 14.67
N ALA A 173 4.21 -19.70 15.24
CA ALA A 173 4.13 -18.44 14.50
C ALA A 173 5.52 -18.00 14.04
N TYR A 174 6.50 -18.05 14.94
CA TYR A 174 7.86 -17.59 14.69
C TYR A 174 8.87 -18.54 15.31
N VAL A 175 10.05 -18.61 14.69
CA VAL A 175 11.23 -19.27 15.27
C VAL A 175 12.46 -18.39 15.16
N ASP A 176 13.33 -18.52 16.14
CA ASP A 176 14.70 -18.02 16.11
C ASP A 176 15.66 -19.17 15.83
N VAL A 177 16.60 -18.92 14.92
CA VAL A 177 17.68 -19.84 14.59
C VAL A 177 18.99 -19.25 15.10
N HIS A 178 19.57 -19.92 16.08
CA HIS A 178 20.85 -19.55 16.68
C HIS A 178 21.95 -20.35 16.00
N SER A 179 22.83 -19.65 15.28
CA SER A 179 24.03 -20.21 14.67
C SER A 179 25.27 -19.46 15.17
N ARG A 180 26.37 -20.19 15.34
CA ARG A 180 27.69 -19.57 15.61
C ARG A 180 28.18 -18.76 14.42
N GLU A 181 27.87 -19.20 13.21
CA GLU A 181 28.36 -18.59 11.96
C GLU A 181 27.47 -17.43 11.49
N PHE A 182 26.15 -17.55 11.65
CA PHE A 182 25.17 -16.61 11.09
C PHE A 182 24.38 -15.82 12.15
N GLY A 183 24.84 -15.85 13.41
CA GLY A 183 24.19 -15.19 14.53
C GLY A 183 22.78 -15.71 14.80
N ILE A 184 21.96 -14.86 15.43
CA ILE A 184 20.55 -15.14 15.71
C ILE A 184 19.71 -14.56 14.59
N GLN A 185 18.96 -15.39 13.87
CA GLN A 185 18.03 -14.94 12.82
C GLN A 185 16.64 -15.55 13.04
N GLY A 186 15.61 -14.70 13.01
CA GLY A 186 14.23 -15.08 13.27
C GLY A 186 13.28 -14.80 12.11
N ARG A 187 12.24 -15.63 11.96
CA ARG A 187 11.22 -15.53 10.90
C ARG A 187 9.83 -15.88 11.40
N PRO A 188 8.76 -15.26 10.84
CA PRO A 188 7.47 -15.92 10.83
C PRO A 188 7.56 -17.17 9.95
N ILE A 189 6.91 -18.25 10.38
CA ILE A 189 6.82 -19.48 9.59
C ILE A 189 5.39 -19.72 9.12
N THR A 190 5.28 -20.20 7.88
CA THR A 190 4.02 -20.71 7.33
C THR A 190 4.23 -22.17 6.99
N PRO A 191 4.00 -23.07 7.97
CA PRO A 191 4.24 -24.48 7.74
C PRO A 191 3.24 -25.04 6.72
N GLU A 192 3.76 -25.76 5.73
CA GLU A 192 2.94 -26.55 4.79
C GLU A 192 2.70 -27.95 5.38
N PRO A 193 1.46 -28.49 5.32
CA PRO A 193 1.20 -29.86 5.74
C PRO A 193 2.10 -30.87 5.03
N GLY A 194 2.79 -31.72 5.80
CA GLY A 194 3.61 -32.82 5.27
C GLY A 194 4.98 -32.42 4.70
N LYS A 195 5.42 -31.16 4.85
CA LYS A 195 6.78 -30.74 4.45
C LYS A 195 7.51 -29.99 5.59
N PRO A 196 8.83 -30.16 5.72
CA PRO A 196 9.64 -29.31 6.60
C PRO A 196 9.55 -27.84 6.19
N THR A 197 9.40 -26.95 7.15
CA THR A 197 9.52 -25.50 6.91
C THR A 197 10.98 -25.16 6.67
N VAL A 198 11.32 -24.55 5.53
CA VAL A 198 12.71 -24.20 5.21
C VAL A 198 13.05 -22.78 5.64
N ILE A 199 14.11 -22.62 6.42
CA ILE A 199 14.68 -21.35 6.86
C ILE A 199 16.05 -21.19 6.23
N ALA A 200 16.18 -20.22 5.33
CA ALA A 200 17.45 -19.87 4.71
C ALA A 200 18.13 -18.75 5.51
N MET A 201 19.25 -19.04 6.16
CA MET A 201 20.04 -18.01 6.84
C MET A 201 20.53 -16.98 5.83
N ARG A 202 20.48 -15.69 6.19
CA ARG A 202 21.03 -14.61 5.38
C ARG A 202 22.52 -14.46 5.63
N PRO A 203 23.27 -13.90 4.65
CA PRO A 203 24.62 -13.40 4.91
C PRO A 203 24.61 -12.45 6.10
N VAL A 204 25.69 -12.48 6.87
CA VAL A 204 25.89 -11.65 8.05
C VAL A 204 27.16 -10.84 7.89
N SER A 205 27.25 -9.73 8.61
CA SER A 205 28.48 -8.95 8.76
C SER A 205 28.54 -8.41 10.19
N THR A 206 29.73 -7.98 10.61
CA THR A 206 29.96 -7.35 11.90
C THR A 206 29.67 -5.85 11.78
N TRP A 207 29.09 -5.25 12.82
CA TRP A 207 28.87 -3.81 12.85
C TRP A 207 29.45 -3.21 14.13
N LYS A 208 30.22 -2.13 14.00
CA LYS A 208 30.92 -1.47 15.10
C LYS A 208 30.33 -0.08 15.32
N GLY A 209 29.99 0.21 16.57
CA GLY A 209 29.50 1.51 16.99
C GLY A 209 30.36 2.11 18.09
N ARG A 210 30.31 3.44 18.22
CA ARG A 210 30.89 4.16 19.34
C ARG A 210 29.91 5.22 19.83
N LEU A 211 29.56 5.17 21.11
CA LEU A 211 28.88 6.29 21.77
C LEU A 211 29.93 7.36 22.08
N SER A 212 29.89 8.49 21.38
CA SER A 212 30.82 9.61 21.62
C SER A 212 30.24 10.58 22.64
N SER A 213 31.06 10.98 23.60
CA SER A 213 30.68 11.96 24.62
C SER A 213 31.88 12.80 24.99
N GLU A 214 31.63 14.06 25.38
CA GLU A 214 32.65 14.94 26.00
C GLU A 214 33.16 14.34 27.33
N ASP A 215 32.30 13.63 28.06
CA ASP A 215 32.66 12.87 29.26
C ASP A 215 32.40 11.38 29.02
N LEU A 216 33.48 10.62 28.77
CA LEU A 216 33.43 9.20 28.45
C LEU A 216 32.79 8.35 29.56
N LYS A 217 32.70 8.83 30.80
CA LYS A 217 31.94 8.15 31.86
C LYS A 217 30.47 7.96 31.48
N ASN A 218 29.92 8.86 30.67
CA ASN A 218 28.54 8.78 30.20
C ASN A 218 28.34 7.79 29.05
N ALA A 219 29.42 7.29 28.43
CA ALA A 219 29.35 6.36 27.31
C ALA A 219 29.57 4.89 27.72
N ARG A 220 30.07 4.65 28.93
CA ARG A 220 30.36 3.32 29.48
C ARG A 220 29.09 2.56 29.87
N GLY A 221 29.04 1.25 29.60
CA GLY A 221 28.04 0.34 30.18
C GLY A 221 26.61 0.47 29.64
N TRP A 222 26.42 1.12 28.50
CA TRP A 222 25.12 1.16 27.83
C TRP A 222 24.76 -0.23 27.30
N ARG A 223 23.52 -0.66 27.53
CA ARG A 223 22.99 -1.87 26.93
C ARG A 223 22.54 -1.55 25.51
N VAL A 224 23.14 -2.23 24.54
CA VAL A 224 22.82 -2.10 23.12
C VAL A 224 22.04 -3.33 22.69
N ARG A 225 20.80 -3.14 22.25
CA ARG A 225 20.05 -4.17 21.52
C ARG A 225 19.97 -3.74 20.07
N ALA A 226 20.27 -4.65 19.15
CA ALA A 226 20.32 -4.37 17.74
C ALA A 226 19.50 -5.40 16.98
N TRP A 227 18.79 -4.93 15.96
CA TRP A 227 18.13 -5.81 15.00
C TRP A 227 18.22 -5.25 13.58
N SER A 228 18.37 -6.15 12.61
CA SER A 228 18.40 -5.83 11.18
C SER A 228 17.01 -6.01 10.55
N ARG A 229 16.71 -5.40 9.40
CA ARG A 229 15.49 -5.66 8.63
C ARG A 229 15.75 -5.47 7.13
N VAL A 230 14.99 -6.15 6.30
CA VAL A 230 15.00 -5.97 4.84
C VAL A 230 13.64 -5.36 4.44
N GLY A 231 13.65 -4.16 3.85
CA GLY A 231 12.44 -3.45 3.39
C GLY A 231 12.05 -2.22 4.21
N GLY A 232 11.30 -1.29 3.59
CA GLY A 232 10.90 0.02 4.13
C GLY A 232 9.43 0.17 4.55
N ASP A 233 8.56 -0.82 4.30
CA ASP A 233 7.14 -0.80 4.72
C ASP A 233 6.94 -1.63 6.01
N PRO A 234 6.48 -1.03 7.12
CA PRO A 234 6.21 -1.74 8.38
C PRO A 234 4.99 -2.68 8.34
N THR A 235 4.17 -2.64 7.28
CA THR A 235 2.99 -3.50 7.08
C THR A 235 3.22 -4.69 6.14
N ALA A 236 4.34 -4.71 5.41
CA ALA A 236 4.77 -5.87 4.64
C ALA A 236 5.27 -6.99 5.59
N ALA A 237 4.72 -8.20 5.47
CA ALA A 237 5.18 -9.35 6.24
C ALA A 237 6.70 -9.60 6.00
N PRO A 238 7.50 -9.95 7.02
CA PRO A 238 8.94 -9.66 7.05
C PRO A 238 9.88 -10.72 6.43
N GLU A 239 11.00 -10.27 5.83
CA GLU A 239 12.03 -11.09 5.13
C GLU A 239 13.35 -11.38 5.92
N THR A 240 13.34 -11.35 7.27
CA THR A 240 14.40 -11.77 8.27
C THR A 240 15.04 -10.60 9.05
N THR A 241 15.15 -10.73 10.39
CA THR A 241 15.38 -9.60 11.33
C THR A 241 16.73 -9.59 12.09
N GLY A 242 17.57 -10.63 12.09
CA GLY A 242 18.92 -10.67 12.73
C GLY A 242 19.10 -9.93 14.08
N TYR A 243 19.23 -10.60 15.23
CA TYR A 243 19.22 -9.97 16.56
C TYR A 243 20.54 -10.09 17.33
N VAL A 244 20.98 -9.02 18.01
CA VAL A 244 22.18 -8.99 18.86
C VAL A 244 21.96 -8.14 20.10
N VAL A 245 22.50 -8.57 21.25
CA VAL A 245 22.61 -7.75 22.47
C VAL A 245 24.08 -7.67 22.88
N THR A 246 24.55 -6.47 23.20
CA THR A 246 25.90 -6.23 23.71
C THR A 246 25.89 -5.04 24.69
N THR A 247 27.06 -4.70 25.23
CA THR A 247 27.26 -3.54 26.11
C THR A 247 28.44 -2.71 25.64
N THR A 248 28.39 -1.40 25.87
CA THR A 248 29.53 -0.53 25.56
C THR A 248 30.66 -0.67 26.57
N ASP A 249 31.89 -0.60 26.08
CA ASP A 249 33.11 -0.58 26.88
C ASP A 249 33.39 0.81 27.52
N ASP A 250 34.53 0.93 28.18
CA ASP A 250 34.95 2.14 28.92
C ASP A 250 35.18 3.36 28.00
N GLU A 251 35.34 3.17 26.68
CA GLU A 251 35.43 4.26 25.69
C GLU A 251 34.15 4.41 24.85
N GLY A 252 33.05 3.77 25.26
CA GLY A 252 31.77 3.82 24.57
C GLY A 252 31.70 2.97 23.31
N ARG A 253 32.71 2.16 23.01
CA ARG A 253 32.73 1.30 21.83
C ARG A 253 31.97 0.01 22.07
N PHE A 254 31.36 -0.51 21.01
CA PHE A 254 30.72 -1.81 21.02
C PHE A 254 30.79 -2.46 19.65
N THR A 255 30.89 -3.79 19.65
CA THR A 255 30.87 -4.60 18.44
C THR A 255 29.66 -5.52 18.51
N LEU A 256 28.81 -5.47 17.48
CA LEU A 256 27.75 -6.45 17.32
C LEU A 256 28.37 -7.75 16.81
N ALA A 257 28.01 -8.88 17.41
CA ALA A 257 28.27 -10.19 16.82
C ALA A 257 27.65 -10.28 15.40
N PRO A 258 28.06 -11.23 14.55
CA PRO A 258 27.56 -11.33 13.18
C PRO A 258 26.03 -11.24 13.12
N ILE A 259 25.55 -10.21 12.43
CA ILE A 259 24.13 -9.86 12.31
C ILE A 259 23.76 -9.78 10.83
N ALA A 260 22.52 -10.13 10.49
CA ALA A 260 22.10 -10.23 9.09
C ALA A 260 22.21 -8.89 8.35
N LEU A 261 22.59 -8.94 7.07
CA LEU A 261 22.63 -7.76 6.21
C LEU A 261 21.24 -7.13 6.07
N GLY A 262 21.15 -5.81 6.25
CA GLY A 262 19.90 -5.06 6.19
C GLY A 262 19.93 -3.72 6.94
N ASN A 263 18.80 -3.03 6.97
CA ASN A 263 18.59 -1.82 7.76
C ASN A 263 18.71 -2.15 9.25
N LEU A 264 19.64 -1.49 9.94
CA LEU A 264 19.92 -1.70 11.35
C LEU A 264 19.09 -0.75 12.21
N GLN A 265 18.49 -1.29 13.26
CA GLN A 265 17.84 -0.52 14.31
C GLN A 265 18.55 -0.81 15.63
N LEU A 266 18.78 0.25 16.40
CA LEU A 266 19.44 0.19 17.70
C LEU A 266 18.47 0.65 18.79
N ASN A 267 18.42 -0.09 19.88
CA ASN A 267 17.88 0.35 21.16
C ASN A 267 19.03 0.47 22.14
N LEU A 268 19.33 1.72 22.50
CA LEU A 268 20.45 2.11 23.33
C LEU A 268 19.90 2.52 24.70
N LYS A 269 20.16 1.72 25.74
CA LYS A 269 19.70 1.99 27.10
C LYS A 269 20.88 2.34 28.01
N PRO A 270 20.90 3.52 28.66
CA PRO A 270 21.97 3.91 29.57
C PRO A 270 21.98 3.07 30.85
N PRO A 271 23.15 2.94 31.52
CA PRO A 271 23.22 2.41 32.87
C PRO A 271 22.69 3.45 33.86
N GLY A 272 21.42 3.33 34.23
CA GLY A 272 20.75 4.27 35.12
C GLY A 272 20.36 5.58 34.45
N ASP A 273 20.09 6.60 35.27
CA ASP A 273 19.61 7.90 34.82
C ASP A 273 20.77 8.82 34.47
N LEU A 274 21.07 8.95 33.17
CA LEU A 274 22.05 9.88 32.65
C LEU A 274 21.36 11.09 32.02
N ALA A 275 21.93 12.29 32.19
CA ALA A 275 21.45 13.53 31.57
C ALA A 275 21.89 13.68 30.10
N VAL A 276 22.02 12.55 29.40
CA VAL A 276 22.39 12.46 27.99
C VAL A 276 21.56 11.38 27.29
N VAL A 277 21.26 11.60 26.02
CA VAL A 277 20.59 10.62 25.16
C VAL A 277 21.41 10.44 23.88
N ALA A 278 21.44 9.21 23.38
CA ALA A 278 22.08 8.89 22.11
C ALA A 278 21.28 9.47 20.94
N ASP A 279 21.97 10.11 19.99
CA ASP A 279 21.40 10.67 18.75
C ASP A 279 21.93 9.86 17.55
N PRO A 280 21.39 8.64 17.30
CA PRO A 280 21.86 7.79 16.21
C PRO A 280 21.49 8.37 14.83
N PRO A 281 22.31 8.14 13.80
CA PRO A 281 21.98 8.49 12.40
C PRO A 281 20.66 7.86 11.92
N GLN A 282 19.94 8.54 11.03
CA GLN A 282 18.62 8.11 10.53
C GLN A 282 18.62 6.79 9.73
N ALA A 283 19.77 6.40 9.18
CA ALA A 283 19.89 5.23 8.31
C ALA A 283 21.12 4.42 8.68
N LEU A 284 20.95 3.52 9.65
CA LEU A 284 21.96 2.53 9.94
C LEU A 284 21.69 1.28 9.09
N ALA A 285 22.75 0.64 8.61
CA ALA A 285 22.66 -0.58 7.84
C ALA A 285 23.87 -1.47 8.12
N VAL A 286 23.66 -2.78 8.08
CA VAL A 286 24.69 -3.81 8.05
C VAL A 286 24.96 -4.14 6.59
N ARG A 287 26.19 -3.92 6.12
CA ARG A 287 26.60 -4.11 4.73
C ARG A 287 27.87 -4.94 4.66
N GLU A 288 27.97 -5.78 3.63
CA GLU A 288 29.17 -6.56 3.36
C GLU A 288 30.36 -5.63 3.05
N GLY A 289 31.55 -5.99 3.57
CA GLY A 289 32.79 -5.23 3.37
C GLY A 289 32.91 -3.94 4.19
N GLN A 290 32.02 -3.70 5.16
CA GLN A 290 32.08 -2.54 6.07
C GLN A 290 32.43 -2.91 7.52
N ASP A 291 33.02 -4.09 7.75
CA ASP A 291 33.27 -4.62 9.10
C ASP A 291 34.25 -3.77 9.93
N ASP A 292 35.02 -2.89 9.29
CA ASP A 292 35.96 -1.97 9.94
C ASP A 292 35.42 -0.54 10.13
N LEU A 293 34.24 -0.24 9.59
CA LEU A 293 33.61 1.05 9.78
C LEU A 293 33.05 1.17 11.21
N VAL A 294 33.65 2.05 12.02
CA VAL A 294 33.10 2.43 13.33
C VAL A 294 32.17 3.62 13.15
N VAL A 295 30.88 3.42 13.40
CA VAL A 295 29.90 4.51 13.34
C VAL A 295 29.86 5.24 14.68
N ASP A 296 30.13 6.54 14.63
CA ASP A 296 30.09 7.42 15.80
C ASP A 296 28.63 7.87 16.05
N ILE A 297 28.15 7.66 17.28
CA ILE A 297 26.81 8.00 17.74
C ILE A 297 26.96 9.02 18.89
N PRO A 298 26.69 10.31 18.64
CA PRO A 298 26.88 11.33 19.65
C PRO A 298 25.87 11.20 20.79
N LEU A 299 26.38 11.23 22.03
CA LEU A 299 25.60 11.45 23.24
C LEU A 299 25.40 12.96 23.42
N LYS A 300 24.15 13.40 23.28
CA LYS A 300 23.79 14.80 23.42
C LYS A 300 23.18 15.04 24.81
N LYS A 301 23.52 16.19 25.38
CA LYS A 301 22.83 16.70 26.57
C LYS A 301 21.34 16.82 26.27
N THR A 302 20.50 16.57 27.25
CA THR A 302 19.05 16.63 27.10
C THR A 302 18.46 17.83 27.81
N ALA A 303 17.35 18.33 27.28
CA ALA A 303 16.43 19.16 28.04
C ALA A 303 15.51 18.24 28.84
N THR A 304 15.18 18.64 30.06
CA THR A 304 14.22 17.91 30.89
C THR A 304 12.83 18.46 30.61
N VAL A 305 11.94 17.63 30.08
CA VAL A 305 10.51 17.95 29.96
C VAL A 305 9.81 17.28 31.12
N THR A 306 9.14 18.04 31.97
CA THR A 306 8.41 17.51 33.11
C THR A 306 7.00 18.08 33.14
N GLY A 307 6.07 17.33 33.68
CA GLY A 307 4.72 17.80 33.90
C GLY A 307 4.08 17.06 35.06
N LEU A 308 2.90 17.51 35.44
CA LEU A 308 2.19 17.06 36.63
C LEU A 308 0.78 16.64 36.26
N PHE A 309 0.33 15.50 36.80
CA PHE A 309 -1.06 15.08 36.79
C PHE A 309 -1.65 15.17 38.20
N LEU A 310 -2.68 15.98 38.36
CA LEU A 310 -3.42 16.15 39.60
C LEU A 310 -4.88 15.73 39.43
N GLU A 311 -5.53 15.32 40.51
CA GLU A 311 -6.96 15.07 40.59
C GLU A 311 -7.68 16.42 40.64
N GLN A 312 -8.64 16.61 39.72
CA GLN A 312 -9.44 17.82 39.62
C GLN A 312 -10.30 17.99 40.88
N GLY A 313 -10.33 19.20 41.44
CA GLY A 313 -11.11 19.54 42.62
C GLY A 313 -10.40 19.29 43.96
N THR A 314 -9.63 18.20 44.10
CA THR A 314 -8.87 17.92 45.34
C THR A 314 -7.40 18.34 45.25
N GLY A 315 -6.85 18.44 44.04
CA GLY A 315 -5.44 18.75 43.80
C GLY A 315 -4.46 17.63 44.19
N LYS A 316 -4.96 16.42 44.51
CA LYS A 316 -4.10 15.29 44.89
C LYS A 316 -3.30 14.77 43.69
N PRO A 317 -2.05 14.34 43.85
CA PRO A 317 -1.29 13.81 42.73
C PRO A 317 -1.79 12.45 42.24
N VAL A 318 -1.72 12.22 40.92
CA VAL A 318 -2.20 10.98 40.28
C VAL A 318 -1.04 10.10 39.77
N PRO A 319 -0.65 9.05 40.52
CA PRO A 319 0.39 8.12 40.08
C PRO A 319 -0.08 7.14 38.99
N GLY A 320 0.86 6.63 38.19
CA GLY A 320 0.63 5.53 37.26
C GLY A 320 0.03 5.88 35.89
N VAL A 321 -0.15 7.17 35.56
CA VAL A 321 -0.58 7.63 34.23
C VAL A 321 0.53 7.38 33.22
N SER A 322 0.21 6.74 32.09
CA SER A 322 1.19 6.48 31.01
C SER A 322 1.19 7.61 29.99
N VAL A 323 2.33 8.31 29.90
CA VAL A 323 2.55 9.51 29.09
C VAL A 323 3.58 9.20 27.98
N VAL A 324 3.35 9.72 26.78
CA VAL A 324 4.25 9.60 25.63
C VAL A 324 4.70 10.98 25.17
N LEU A 325 5.93 11.07 24.67
CA LEU A 325 6.46 12.20 23.90
C LEU A 325 6.92 11.69 22.53
N ILE A 326 6.43 12.29 21.45
CA ILE A 326 6.68 11.90 20.06
C ILE A 326 7.42 13.04 19.36
N TYR A 327 8.51 12.75 18.66
CA TYR A 327 9.17 13.76 17.81
C TYR A 327 8.38 13.98 16.52
N LEU A 328 8.13 15.25 16.16
CA LEU A 328 7.37 15.64 14.97
C LEU A 328 8.26 16.02 13.78
N ASP A 329 9.54 16.28 14.03
CA ASP A 329 10.50 16.63 12.97
C ASP A 329 10.89 15.38 12.19
N ARG A 330 10.76 15.42 10.85
CA ARG A 330 11.04 14.30 9.94
C ARG A 330 12.45 13.72 10.06
N ASN A 331 13.39 14.52 10.55
CA ASN A 331 14.79 14.13 10.72
C ASN A 331 15.02 13.24 11.97
N ARG A 332 13.98 12.96 12.78
CA ARG A 332 14.06 12.12 13.97
C ARG A 332 12.81 11.24 14.14
N ASN A 333 13.01 9.92 14.02
CA ASN A 333 11.99 8.93 14.34
C ASN A 333 12.18 8.40 15.78
N GLY A 334 11.12 8.40 16.58
CA GLY A 334 11.12 7.82 17.92
C GLY A 334 10.09 8.43 18.88
N SER A 335 9.79 7.71 19.95
CA SER A 335 8.94 8.20 21.05
C SER A 335 9.54 7.85 22.41
N LEU A 336 9.44 8.75 23.37
CA LEU A 336 9.77 8.52 24.78
C LEU A 336 8.50 8.17 25.55
N ASN A 337 8.59 7.26 26.52
CA ASN A 337 7.47 6.88 27.38
C ASN A 337 7.85 7.09 28.85
N ALA A 338 6.91 7.60 29.65
CA ALA A 338 7.07 7.81 31.09
C ALA A 338 5.78 7.43 31.81
N LYS A 339 5.89 7.09 33.10
CA LYS A 339 4.75 6.98 34.02
C LYS A 339 4.83 8.06 35.08
N THR A 340 3.69 8.54 35.56
CA THR A 340 3.67 9.46 36.70
C THR A 340 4.06 8.75 37.99
N ASP A 341 4.89 9.40 38.80
CA ASP A 341 5.32 8.93 40.11
C ASP A 341 4.26 9.16 41.20
N GLU A 342 4.56 8.81 42.46
CA GLU A 342 3.67 9.03 43.63
C GLU A 342 3.28 10.50 43.83
N ARG A 343 4.04 11.44 43.26
CA ARG A 343 3.76 12.88 43.26
C ARG A 343 3.07 13.32 41.98
N GLY A 344 2.55 12.40 41.16
CA GLY A 344 1.87 12.68 39.90
C GLY A 344 2.79 13.27 38.82
N ARG A 345 4.10 13.31 39.04
CA ARG A 345 5.06 13.96 38.15
C ARG A 345 5.57 12.94 37.14
N TYR A 346 5.65 13.35 35.88
CA TYR A 346 6.37 12.61 34.84
C TYR A 346 7.55 13.44 34.34
N THR A 347 8.56 12.77 33.80
CA THR A 347 9.76 13.41 33.28
C THR A 347 10.27 12.67 32.04
N PHE A 348 10.61 13.44 31.00
CA PHE A 348 11.32 12.99 29.82
C PHE A 348 12.66 13.70 29.71
N GLN A 349 13.69 12.95 29.33
CA GLN A 349 14.95 13.51 28.85
C GLN A 349 14.87 13.62 27.32
N SER A 350 14.58 14.81 26.81
CA SER A 350 14.31 15.06 25.40
C SER A 350 15.44 15.84 24.74
N LEU A 351 15.69 15.54 23.47
CA LEU A 351 16.53 16.38 22.62
C LEU A 351 15.72 17.59 22.11
N PRO A 352 16.39 18.68 21.68
CA PRO A 352 15.73 19.85 21.08
C PRO A 352 15.00 19.50 19.78
N GLY A 353 13.86 20.14 19.52
CA GLY A 353 13.03 19.92 18.33
C GLY A 353 11.54 19.99 18.61
N ARG A 354 10.72 19.90 17.56
CA ARG A 354 9.26 19.85 17.69
C ARG A 354 8.84 18.48 18.21
N VAL A 355 8.01 18.50 19.24
CA VAL A 355 7.50 17.29 19.90
C VAL A 355 6.00 17.41 20.15
N ARG A 356 5.38 16.25 20.36
CA ARG A 356 3.99 16.08 20.75
C ARG A 356 3.93 15.24 22.01
N VAL A 357 3.26 15.72 23.06
CA VAL A 357 3.02 14.97 24.29
C VAL A 357 1.56 14.55 24.39
N GLY A 358 1.33 13.29 24.78
CA GLY A 358 0.01 12.73 24.99
C GLY A 358 0.02 11.61 26.04
N HIS A 359 -1.10 10.95 26.20
CA HIS A 359 -1.29 9.87 27.17
C HIS A 359 -2.16 8.77 26.57
N PHE A 360 -2.00 7.54 27.05
CA PHE A 360 -2.71 6.39 26.48
C PHE A 360 -3.43 5.51 27.51
N THR A 361 -3.07 5.60 28.79
CA THR A 361 -3.64 4.72 29.83
C THR A 361 -3.65 5.44 31.18
N PHE A 362 -4.77 5.30 31.88
CA PHE A 362 -5.00 5.86 33.22
C PHE A 362 -5.20 4.75 34.25
N PRO A 363 -4.95 5.02 35.54
CA PRO A 363 -5.42 4.16 36.62
C PRO A 363 -6.96 4.01 36.56
N PRO A 364 -7.54 2.85 36.94
CA PRO A 364 -9.00 2.65 36.96
C PRO A 364 -9.77 3.62 37.87
N THR A 365 -9.06 4.29 38.77
CA THR A 365 -9.60 5.29 39.71
C THR A 365 -9.78 6.68 39.09
N HIS A 366 -9.28 6.92 37.87
CA HIS A 366 -9.30 8.23 37.23
C HIS A 366 -9.70 8.14 35.77
N VAL A 367 -10.29 9.21 35.25
CA VAL A 367 -10.58 9.37 33.82
C VAL A 367 -10.11 10.73 33.32
N LEU A 368 -9.97 10.84 32.00
CA LEU A 368 -9.60 12.09 31.35
C LEU A 368 -10.74 13.12 31.40
N ALA A 369 -10.43 14.35 31.81
CA ALA A 369 -11.34 15.47 31.70
C ALA A 369 -11.60 15.86 30.23
N PRO A 370 -12.82 16.29 29.85
CA PRO A 370 -13.10 16.77 28.50
C PRO A 370 -12.16 17.95 28.16
N SER A 371 -11.65 18.00 26.91
CA SER A 371 -10.72 19.01 26.35
C SER A 371 -9.21 18.84 26.58
N GLN A 372 -8.77 17.83 27.33
CA GLN A 372 -7.35 17.49 27.42
C GLN A 372 -6.97 16.48 26.34
N GLY A 373 -5.94 16.78 25.54
CA GLY A 373 -5.52 15.93 24.42
C GLY A 373 -4.02 15.99 24.16
N TRP A 374 -3.65 15.84 22.89
CA TRP A 374 -2.28 16.00 22.41
C TRP A 374 -1.84 17.46 22.50
N GLU A 375 -0.61 17.70 22.93
CA GLU A 375 -0.02 19.02 23.02
C GLU A 375 1.29 19.07 22.23
N ASP A 376 1.37 20.00 21.29
CA ASP A 376 2.54 20.21 20.44
C ASP A 376 3.34 21.40 20.96
N PHE A 377 4.65 21.24 21.12
CA PHE A 377 5.56 22.32 21.49
C PHE A 377 6.97 22.05 20.98
N THR A 378 7.86 23.03 21.14
CA THR A 378 9.25 22.91 20.74
C THR A 378 10.14 22.80 21.97
N VAL A 379 10.92 21.73 22.07
CA VAL A 379 11.99 21.57 23.07
C VAL A 379 13.17 22.45 22.65
N PRO A 380 13.61 23.42 23.46
CA PRO A 380 14.75 24.28 23.16
C PRO A 380 16.08 23.59 23.48
N ASP A 381 17.19 24.23 23.08
CA ASP A 381 18.54 23.71 23.37
C ASP A 381 18.84 23.58 24.88
N PRO A 382 19.47 22.48 25.32
CA PRO A 382 19.82 22.22 26.71
C PRO A 382 21.01 23.07 27.21
N PRO A 383 21.19 23.22 28.54
CA PRO A 383 20.34 22.68 29.60
C PRO A 383 19.12 23.57 29.85
N LYS A 384 17.92 23.01 29.67
CA LYS A 384 16.65 23.67 29.99
C LYS A 384 15.68 22.68 30.60
N VAL A 385 14.93 23.13 31.60
CA VAL A 385 13.78 22.41 32.14
C VAL A 385 12.53 23.06 31.57
N ILE A 386 11.67 22.25 30.98
CA ILE A 386 10.36 22.66 30.48
C ILE A 386 9.36 22.05 31.45
N GLU A 387 8.67 22.91 32.19
CA GLU A 387 7.51 22.50 32.96
C GLU A 387 6.27 22.70 32.09
N LEU A 388 5.65 21.58 31.71
CA LEU A 388 4.37 21.57 31.03
C LEU A 388 3.27 21.93 32.00
N ALA A 389 2.19 22.49 31.47
CA ALA A 389 1.02 22.83 32.27
C ALA A 389 0.50 21.59 33.03
N THR A 390 0.14 21.80 34.29
CA THR A 390 -0.50 20.75 35.10
C THR A 390 -1.77 20.28 34.40
N ARG A 391 -1.88 18.96 34.25
CA ARG A 391 -3.06 18.31 33.69
C ARG A 391 -3.91 17.76 34.83
N GLU A 392 -5.20 18.04 34.76
CA GLU A 392 -6.15 17.58 35.77
C GLU A 392 -6.95 16.38 35.27
N LEU A 393 -7.03 15.31 36.06
CA LEU A 393 -7.87 14.14 35.81
C LEU A 393 -9.06 14.14 36.74
N LEU A 394 -10.18 13.63 36.28
CA LEU A 394 -11.36 13.47 37.11
C LEU A 394 -11.26 12.16 37.90
N PRO A 395 -11.73 12.12 39.15
CA PRO A 395 -11.95 10.84 39.84
C PRO A 395 -12.99 10.04 39.05
N ALA A 396 -12.72 8.75 38.85
CA ALA A 396 -13.69 7.84 38.27
C ALA A 396 -14.89 7.67 39.22
N ALA A 397 -16.06 7.40 38.65
CA ALA A 397 -17.22 7.04 39.44
C ALA A 397 -16.98 5.73 40.22
N PRO A 398 -17.67 5.52 41.36
CA PRO A 398 -17.67 4.23 42.05
C PRO A 398 -17.94 3.05 41.10
N PRO A 399 -17.28 1.89 41.29
CA PRO A 399 -17.48 0.71 40.46
C PRO A 399 -18.95 0.32 40.37
N LEU A 400 -19.44 0.18 39.14
CA LEU A 400 -20.81 -0.24 38.90
C LEU A 400 -20.88 -1.76 38.93
N ARG A 401 -21.73 -2.31 39.81
CA ARG A 401 -21.89 -3.75 40.03
C ARG A 401 -23.25 -4.20 39.50
N GLY A 402 -23.27 -5.34 38.82
CA GLY A 402 -24.51 -5.90 38.31
C GLY A 402 -24.50 -7.41 38.18
N GLN A 403 -25.65 -7.94 37.79
CA GLN A 403 -25.87 -9.35 37.50
C GLN A 403 -26.54 -9.49 36.13
N VAL A 404 -26.04 -10.40 35.30
CA VAL A 404 -26.68 -10.79 34.06
C VAL A 404 -27.66 -11.92 34.34
N VAL A 405 -28.91 -11.74 33.92
CA VAL A 405 -29.97 -12.72 34.10
C VAL A 405 -30.72 -12.99 32.79
N ASP A 406 -31.38 -14.13 32.71
CA ASP A 406 -32.32 -14.46 31.65
C ASP A 406 -33.73 -13.90 31.94
N GLU A 407 -34.72 -14.20 31.08
CA GLU A 407 -36.10 -13.72 31.25
C GLU A 407 -36.82 -14.37 32.45
N ALA A 408 -36.33 -15.53 32.90
CA ALA A 408 -36.82 -16.21 34.08
C ALA A 408 -36.13 -15.72 35.37
N GLY A 409 -35.20 -14.76 35.27
CA GLY A 409 -34.42 -14.22 36.38
C GLY A 409 -33.27 -15.12 36.82
N GLN A 410 -32.91 -16.15 36.05
CA GLN A 410 -31.78 -17.03 36.35
C GLN A 410 -30.47 -16.37 35.95
N ALA A 411 -29.44 -16.55 36.76
CA ALA A 411 -28.10 -16.03 36.49
C ALA A 411 -27.52 -16.62 35.20
N VAL A 412 -26.93 -15.77 34.36
CA VAL A 412 -26.27 -16.18 33.13
C VAL A 412 -24.75 -16.04 33.29
N PRO A 413 -24.02 -17.13 33.56
CA PRO A 413 -22.55 -17.11 33.61
C PRO A 413 -21.96 -16.91 32.21
N ASP A 414 -20.72 -16.44 32.15
CA ASP A 414 -19.92 -16.25 30.93
C ASP A 414 -20.47 -15.24 29.89
N ALA A 415 -21.61 -14.60 30.17
CA ALA A 415 -22.14 -13.54 29.34
C ALA A 415 -21.09 -12.43 29.16
N SER A 416 -20.82 -12.03 27.93
CA SER A 416 -19.89 -10.94 27.62
C SER A 416 -20.60 -9.60 27.83
N ILE A 417 -20.05 -8.76 28.69
CA ILE A 417 -20.52 -7.41 28.98
C ILE A 417 -19.61 -6.40 28.29
N GLN A 418 -20.22 -5.50 27.53
CA GLN A 418 -19.56 -4.35 26.94
C GLN A 418 -20.23 -3.08 27.46
N ALA A 419 -19.42 -2.19 28.03
CA ALA A 419 -19.88 -0.90 28.53
C ALA A 419 -19.13 0.23 27.86
N THR A 420 -19.85 1.27 27.45
CA THR A 420 -19.28 2.51 26.92
C THR A 420 -19.83 3.69 27.66
N TRP A 421 -18.99 4.69 27.94
CA TRP A 421 -19.42 5.91 28.57
C TRP A 421 -18.86 7.12 27.81
N MET A 422 -19.57 8.24 27.88
CA MET A 422 -19.16 9.50 27.30
C MET A 422 -19.45 10.63 28.29
N LEU A 423 -18.47 11.50 28.46
CA LEU A 423 -18.55 12.70 29.27
C LEU A 423 -18.39 13.90 28.32
N ALA A 424 -19.45 14.71 28.19
CA ALA A 424 -19.43 15.94 27.40
C ALA A 424 -19.01 17.13 28.27
N GLY A 425 -18.13 17.98 27.75
CA GLY A 425 -17.76 19.25 28.38
C GLY A 425 -17.86 20.42 27.39
N ALA A 426 -17.72 21.66 27.89
CA ALA A 426 -17.87 22.87 27.08
C ALA A 426 -16.84 22.99 25.93
N SER A 427 -15.69 22.34 26.05
CA SER A 427 -14.54 22.42 25.13
C SER A 427 -14.10 21.07 24.54
N GLY A 428 -14.92 20.01 24.65
CA GLY A 428 -14.60 18.69 24.09
C GLY A 428 -15.42 17.54 24.70
N SER A 429 -15.08 16.29 24.36
CA SER A 429 -15.67 15.10 24.97
C SER A 429 -14.58 14.11 25.41
N SER A 430 -14.87 13.33 26.44
CA SER A 430 -14.07 12.21 26.91
C SER A 430 -14.92 10.95 26.84
N SER A 431 -14.34 9.80 26.48
CA SER A 431 -15.09 8.54 26.38
C SER A 431 -14.20 7.35 26.70
N GLY A 432 -14.84 6.27 27.16
CA GLY A 432 -14.18 5.02 27.46
C GLY A 432 -15.03 3.81 27.08
N ALA A 433 -14.36 2.69 26.85
CA ALA A 433 -14.99 1.39 26.60
C ALA A 433 -14.37 0.34 27.52
N ILE A 434 -15.23 -0.48 28.12
CA ILE A 434 -14.89 -1.54 29.07
C ILE A 434 -15.51 -2.83 28.54
N GLN A 435 -14.76 -3.93 28.63
CA GLN A 435 -15.24 -5.26 28.31
C GLN A 435 -14.92 -6.21 29.46
N THR A 436 -15.91 -6.98 29.91
CA THR A 436 -15.77 -7.98 30.98
C THR A 436 -16.70 -9.18 30.76
N LYS A 437 -16.61 -10.23 31.57
CA LYS A 437 -17.50 -11.39 31.55
C LYS A 437 -18.25 -11.53 32.87
N ALA A 438 -19.43 -12.13 32.81
CA ALA A 438 -20.18 -12.50 34.00
C ALA A 438 -19.54 -13.71 34.70
N ASP A 439 -19.43 -13.66 36.02
CA ASP A 439 -18.95 -14.77 36.85
C ASP A 439 -19.94 -15.96 36.87
N ALA A 440 -19.60 -17.04 37.60
CA ALA A 440 -20.46 -18.23 37.72
C ALA A 440 -21.86 -17.96 38.30
N LYS A 441 -22.07 -16.83 38.98
CA LYS A 441 -23.34 -16.38 39.54
C LYS A 441 -23.97 -15.26 38.68
N GLY A 442 -23.45 -15.01 37.48
CA GLY A 442 -23.90 -13.95 36.59
C GLY A 442 -23.39 -12.55 36.98
N GLY A 443 -22.57 -12.41 38.02
CA GLY A 443 -22.10 -11.14 38.55
C GLY A 443 -21.02 -10.47 37.69
N PHE A 444 -21.00 -9.14 37.62
CA PHE A 444 -19.95 -8.37 36.93
C PHE A 444 -19.66 -7.03 37.63
N VAL A 445 -18.48 -6.47 37.34
CA VAL A 445 -18.01 -5.16 37.85
C VAL A 445 -17.44 -4.32 36.71
N LEU A 446 -17.84 -3.04 36.64
CA LEU A 446 -17.32 -2.06 35.68
C LEU A 446 -16.60 -0.93 36.44
N GLU A 447 -15.32 -0.72 36.12
CA GLU A 447 -14.44 0.28 36.75
C GLU A 447 -13.91 1.28 35.71
N GLY A 448 -13.40 2.44 36.15
CA GLY A 448 -12.90 3.47 35.22
C GLY A 448 -14.00 4.20 34.45
N LEU A 449 -15.17 4.37 35.06
CA LEU A 449 -16.32 5.08 34.50
C LEU A 449 -16.17 6.59 34.74
N GLY A 450 -16.53 7.41 33.75
CA GLY A 450 -16.53 8.86 33.93
C GLY A 450 -17.57 9.31 34.96
N PRO A 451 -17.25 10.27 35.85
CA PRO A 451 -18.21 10.75 36.84
C PRO A 451 -19.41 11.41 36.16
N ASP A 452 -20.61 11.18 36.71
CA ASP A 452 -21.90 11.69 36.19
C ASP A 452 -22.15 11.37 34.70
N SER A 453 -21.41 10.40 34.14
CA SER A 453 -21.56 9.99 32.75
C SER A 453 -22.66 8.96 32.60
N THR A 454 -23.36 9.01 31.46
CA THR A 454 -24.29 7.94 31.10
C THR A 454 -23.50 6.75 30.56
N VAL A 455 -23.54 5.65 31.30
CA VAL A 455 -22.92 4.38 30.93
C VAL A 455 -23.94 3.56 30.15
N THR A 456 -23.57 3.18 28.93
CA THR A 456 -24.36 2.32 28.06
C THR A 456 -23.80 0.91 28.12
N ILE A 457 -24.59 -0.05 28.61
CA ILE A 457 -24.18 -1.43 28.87
C ILE A 457 -24.95 -2.36 27.93
N ASN A 458 -24.23 -3.28 27.30
CA ASN A 458 -24.80 -4.40 26.54
C ASN A 458 -24.21 -5.70 27.08
N ALA A 459 -25.05 -6.72 27.21
CA ALA A 459 -24.61 -8.08 27.52
C ALA A 459 -25.09 -9.04 26.44
N ARG A 460 -24.27 -10.05 26.11
CA ARG A 460 -24.60 -11.08 25.14
C ARG A 460 -24.04 -12.45 25.52
N LEU A 461 -24.79 -13.49 25.17
CA LEU A 461 -24.38 -14.88 25.19
C LEU A 461 -25.19 -15.63 24.11
N ARG A 462 -24.52 -16.15 23.08
CA ARG A 462 -25.08 -16.89 21.95
C ARG A 462 -26.21 -16.13 21.24
N ASP A 463 -27.39 -16.73 21.21
CA ASP A 463 -28.62 -16.20 20.65
C ASP A 463 -29.33 -15.22 21.60
N ARG A 464 -28.72 -14.85 22.74
CA ARG A 464 -29.30 -13.96 23.73
C ARG A 464 -28.50 -12.68 23.88
N GLN A 465 -29.20 -11.54 23.95
CA GLN A 465 -28.58 -10.24 24.18
C GLN A 465 -29.51 -9.29 24.95
N THR A 466 -28.98 -8.20 25.49
CA THR A 466 -29.80 -7.10 26.04
C THR A 466 -30.75 -6.53 24.99
N LYS A 467 -32.07 -6.55 25.27
CA LYS A 467 -33.12 -6.08 24.34
C LYS A 467 -32.87 -4.67 23.78
N SER A 468 -32.33 -3.80 24.62
CA SER A 468 -31.84 -2.47 24.26
C SER A 468 -30.65 -2.15 25.17
N PRO A 469 -29.71 -1.30 24.73
CA PRO A 469 -28.60 -0.90 25.58
C PRO A 469 -29.11 -0.30 26.89
N LEU A 470 -28.65 -0.86 28.00
CA LEU A 470 -29.05 -0.41 29.33
C LEU A 470 -28.25 0.84 29.67
N LYS A 471 -28.95 1.96 29.82
CA LYS A 471 -28.35 3.24 30.18
C LYS A 471 -28.49 3.46 31.67
N VAL A 472 -27.37 3.55 32.37
CA VAL A 472 -27.30 3.85 33.80
C VAL A 472 -26.42 5.07 34.02
N GLN A 473 -26.65 5.79 35.10
CA GLN A 473 -25.73 6.86 35.48
C GLN A 473 -24.54 6.27 36.26
N ALA A 474 -23.35 6.71 35.91
CA ALA A 474 -22.15 6.36 36.65
C ALA A 474 -22.27 6.85 38.11
N GLY A 475 -21.96 5.99 39.08
CA GLY A 475 -22.11 6.28 40.51
C GLY A 475 -23.40 5.78 41.15
N GLU A 476 -24.30 5.17 40.38
CA GLU A 476 -25.47 4.46 40.92
C GLU A 476 -25.02 3.23 41.75
N LEU A 477 -25.40 3.19 43.03
CA LEU A 477 -25.00 2.14 43.98
C LEU A 477 -25.96 0.94 44.03
N ASN A 478 -27.09 1.02 43.32
CA ASN A 478 -28.06 -0.07 43.29
C ASN A 478 -27.53 -1.25 42.47
N PRO A 479 -27.75 -2.51 42.89
CA PRO A 479 -27.39 -3.67 42.08
C PRO A 479 -28.11 -3.62 40.74
N LEU A 480 -27.34 -3.58 39.65
CA LEU A 480 -27.89 -3.51 38.31
C LEU A 480 -28.25 -4.91 37.80
N THR A 481 -29.50 -5.13 37.40
CA THR A 481 -29.90 -6.36 36.71
C THR A 481 -29.88 -6.13 35.20
N VAL A 482 -29.02 -6.85 34.48
CA VAL A 482 -28.92 -6.83 33.02
C VAL A 482 -29.63 -8.07 32.47
N THR A 483 -30.83 -7.89 31.94
CA THR A 483 -31.59 -9.00 31.36
C THR A 483 -31.21 -9.22 29.90
N ILE A 484 -30.83 -10.45 29.55
CA ILE A 484 -30.63 -10.88 28.16
C ILE A 484 -31.82 -11.69 27.67
N VAL A 485 -32.34 -11.30 26.52
CA VAL A 485 -33.48 -11.94 25.85
C VAL A 485 -33.01 -12.63 24.56
N PRO A 486 -33.70 -13.68 24.09
CA PRO A 486 -33.51 -14.22 22.77
C PRO A 486 -33.57 -13.10 21.73
N THR A 487 -32.51 -13.02 20.94
CA THR A 487 -32.39 -12.13 19.80
C THR A 487 -32.77 -12.93 18.57
N PRO A 488 -33.50 -12.32 17.62
CA PRO A 488 -33.66 -12.94 16.32
C PRO A 488 -32.29 -12.99 15.64
N VAL A 489 -31.69 -14.17 15.65
CA VAL A 489 -30.40 -14.51 15.05
C VAL A 489 -30.64 -15.37 13.81
N LEU A 490 -29.78 -15.24 12.81
CA LEU A 490 -29.81 -16.05 11.60
C LEU A 490 -28.58 -16.95 11.49
N ALA A 491 -28.73 -18.03 10.73
CA ALA A 491 -27.62 -18.75 10.14
C ALA A 491 -27.45 -18.33 8.68
N VAL A 492 -26.22 -18.32 8.20
CA VAL A 492 -25.89 -18.14 6.78
C VAL A 492 -25.46 -19.50 6.23
N ALA A 493 -26.02 -19.88 5.09
CA ALA A 493 -25.63 -21.06 4.34
C ALA A 493 -25.25 -20.68 2.91
N GLY A 494 -24.44 -21.51 2.28
CA GLY A 494 -24.06 -21.36 0.89
C GLY A 494 -23.34 -22.60 0.38
N ARG A 495 -22.90 -22.54 -0.86
CA ARG A 495 -22.20 -23.64 -1.52
C ARG A 495 -21.00 -23.12 -2.29
N VAL A 496 -19.89 -23.86 -2.26
CA VAL A 496 -18.66 -23.55 -2.98
C VAL A 496 -18.40 -24.63 -4.02
N VAL A 497 -18.21 -24.20 -5.26
CA VAL A 497 -17.96 -25.06 -6.42
C VAL A 497 -16.68 -24.63 -7.13
N GLY A 498 -15.99 -25.57 -7.78
CA GLY A 498 -14.85 -25.32 -8.67
C GLY A 498 -15.28 -25.23 -10.13
N PRO A 499 -14.30 -25.16 -11.07
CA PRO A 499 -14.57 -25.13 -12.50
C PRO A 499 -15.40 -26.35 -12.93
N GLY A 500 -16.44 -26.10 -13.73
CA GLY A 500 -17.38 -27.15 -14.18
C GLY A 500 -18.43 -27.54 -13.13
N GLY A 501 -18.55 -26.82 -12.01
CA GLY A 501 -19.60 -27.02 -11.01
C GLY A 501 -19.31 -28.11 -9.97
N ALA A 502 -18.08 -28.63 -9.93
CA ALA A 502 -17.68 -29.66 -8.97
C ALA A 502 -17.65 -29.10 -7.52
N PRO A 503 -18.24 -29.75 -6.52
CA PRO A 503 -18.22 -29.25 -5.15
C PRO A 503 -16.81 -29.25 -4.53
N LEU A 504 -16.50 -28.26 -3.69
CA LEU A 504 -15.20 -28.15 -3.01
C LEU A 504 -15.37 -28.19 -1.48
N ALA A 505 -14.81 -29.24 -0.86
CA ALA A 505 -14.91 -29.53 0.58
C ALA A 505 -13.72 -29.01 1.39
N GLU A 506 -13.89 -28.93 2.71
CA GLU A 506 -12.88 -28.55 3.71
C GLU A 506 -12.25 -27.17 3.50
N LEU A 507 -12.97 -26.26 2.83
CA LEU A 507 -12.51 -24.91 2.58
C LEU A 507 -12.95 -23.96 3.69
N PRO A 508 -12.07 -23.13 4.26
CA PRO A 508 -12.45 -22.13 5.26
C PRO A 508 -13.31 -21.03 4.61
N VAL A 509 -14.42 -20.70 5.27
CA VAL A 509 -15.39 -19.69 4.84
C VAL A 509 -15.41 -18.53 5.82
N LYS A 510 -15.22 -17.32 5.31
CA LYS A 510 -15.41 -16.09 6.08
C LYS A 510 -16.74 -15.46 5.69
N VAL A 511 -17.60 -15.19 6.67
CA VAL A 511 -18.84 -14.44 6.44
C VAL A 511 -18.61 -12.99 6.80
N GLN A 512 -19.06 -12.07 5.96
CA GLN A 512 -19.00 -10.63 6.17
C GLN A 512 -20.42 -10.04 6.13
N PHE A 513 -20.63 -8.95 6.85
CA PHE A 513 -21.91 -8.26 6.95
C PHE A 513 -21.73 -6.74 6.99
N ARG A 514 -22.76 -5.99 6.59
CA ARG A 514 -22.79 -4.52 6.68
C ARG A 514 -23.84 -4.07 7.69
N VAL A 515 -23.48 -3.12 8.55
CA VAL A 515 -24.41 -2.50 9.51
C VAL A 515 -24.69 -1.06 9.10
N ALA A 516 -25.95 -0.71 8.88
CA ALA A 516 -26.34 0.67 8.56
C ALA A 516 -26.04 1.62 9.74
N ARG A 517 -25.39 2.76 9.45
CA ARG A 517 -25.30 3.93 10.32
C ARG A 517 -25.76 5.15 9.55
N ASP A 518 -26.49 6.06 10.19
CA ASP A 518 -27.00 7.34 9.68
C ASP A 518 -26.28 7.85 8.42
N ASN A 519 -26.98 7.78 7.27
CA ASN A 519 -26.52 8.25 5.96
C ASN A 519 -25.07 7.86 5.57
N SER A 520 -24.54 6.73 6.06
CA SER A 520 -23.20 6.21 5.76
C SER A 520 -23.22 4.82 5.12
N LEU A 521 -22.22 4.52 4.27
CA LEU A 521 -21.97 3.15 3.81
C LEU A 521 -21.68 2.36 5.07
N GLY A 522 -22.53 1.38 5.39
CA GLY A 522 -22.36 0.57 6.57
C GLY A 522 -20.94 0.02 6.65
N HIS A 523 -20.34 0.02 7.83
CA HIS A 523 -19.02 -0.55 8.01
C HIS A 523 -19.10 -2.06 7.70
N THR A 524 -18.24 -2.54 6.77
CA THR A 524 -18.09 -3.96 6.51
C THR A 524 -17.39 -4.60 7.70
N GLU A 525 -18.08 -5.50 8.37
CA GLU A 525 -17.59 -6.27 9.50
C GLU A 525 -17.48 -7.75 9.12
N GLN A 526 -16.50 -8.43 9.70
CA GLN A 526 -16.38 -9.88 9.58
C GLN A 526 -17.14 -10.54 10.73
N ALA A 527 -17.99 -11.51 10.39
CA ALA A 527 -18.65 -12.37 11.36
C ALA A 527 -17.63 -13.04 12.28
N ARG A 528 -17.90 -12.97 13.59
CA ARG A 528 -17.20 -13.72 14.62
C ARG A 528 -18.23 -14.54 15.36
N PHE A 529 -17.98 -15.83 15.44
CA PHE A 529 -18.79 -16.80 16.16
C PHE A 529 -18.19 -17.03 17.55
N GLU A 530 -19.00 -17.53 18.48
CA GLU A 530 -18.47 -17.92 19.79
C GLU A 530 -17.38 -18.99 19.68
N ASP A 531 -16.50 -19.04 20.69
CA ASP A 531 -15.32 -19.91 20.75
C ASP A 531 -14.35 -19.82 19.55
N ASN A 532 -14.44 -18.76 18.74
CA ASN A 532 -13.70 -18.58 17.49
C ASN A 532 -13.87 -19.76 16.51
N GLN A 533 -15.07 -20.35 16.44
CA GLN A 533 -15.34 -21.45 15.52
C GLN A 533 -15.04 -21.07 14.05
N GLU A 534 -14.20 -21.86 13.37
CA GLU A 534 -13.94 -21.74 11.93
C GLU A 534 -15.05 -22.44 11.12
N ILE A 535 -15.64 -21.73 10.15
CA ILE A 535 -16.65 -22.29 9.26
C ILE A 535 -15.95 -22.95 8.07
N ARG A 536 -16.35 -24.17 7.74
CA ARG A 536 -15.79 -24.95 6.62
C ARG A 536 -16.87 -25.54 5.72
N THR A 537 -16.52 -25.78 4.46
CA THR A 537 -17.40 -26.50 3.52
C THR A 537 -17.39 -28.01 3.78
N GLY A 538 -18.56 -28.64 3.68
CA GLY A 538 -18.73 -30.08 3.73
C GLY A 538 -18.42 -30.78 2.39
N PRO A 539 -18.57 -32.12 2.33
CA PRO A 539 -18.23 -32.94 1.16
C PRO A 539 -18.95 -32.55 -0.15
N ASP A 540 -20.14 -31.97 -0.05
CA ASP A 540 -20.96 -31.49 -1.17
C ASP A 540 -20.73 -30.00 -1.51
N GLY A 541 -19.71 -29.40 -0.90
CA GLY A 541 -19.34 -28.00 -1.04
C GLY A 541 -20.20 -27.05 -0.22
N THR A 542 -21.20 -27.52 0.53
CA THR A 542 -22.09 -26.65 1.30
C THR A 542 -21.44 -26.23 2.62
N PHE A 543 -21.77 -25.04 3.11
CA PHE A 543 -21.42 -24.61 4.45
C PHE A 543 -22.65 -24.02 5.14
N ARG A 544 -22.62 -24.02 6.47
CA ARG A 544 -23.64 -23.37 7.30
C ARG A 544 -23.00 -22.82 8.57
N THR A 545 -23.26 -21.56 8.87
CA THR A 545 -22.80 -20.95 10.13
C THR A 545 -23.70 -21.37 11.29
N PRO A 546 -23.20 -21.27 12.54
CA PRO A 546 -24.06 -21.23 13.71
C PRO A 546 -25.15 -20.15 13.58
N LYS A 547 -26.28 -20.38 14.23
CA LYS A 547 -27.41 -19.43 14.29
C LYS A 547 -27.10 -18.36 15.35
N GLU A 548 -26.09 -17.53 15.08
CA GLU A 548 -25.56 -16.53 16.02
C GLU A 548 -25.49 -15.14 15.40
N LEU A 549 -25.74 -15.00 14.09
CA LEU A 549 -25.58 -13.73 13.41
C LEU A 549 -26.79 -12.84 13.67
N GLU A 550 -26.54 -11.63 14.15
CA GLU A 550 -27.60 -10.66 14.43
C GLU A 550 -28.29 -10.19 13.15
N ARG A 551 -29.61 -10.06 13.20
CA ARG A 551 -30.42 -9.47 12.12
C ARG A 551 -30.34 -7.94 12.04
N LYS A 552 -29.30 -7.33 12.61
CA LYS A 552 -29.03 -5.88 12.51
C LYS A 552 -28.30 -5.51 11.22
N ALA A 553 -27.65 -6.50 10.57
CA ALA A 553 -27.00 -6.29 9.30
C ALA A 553 -28.04 -6.15 8.18
N THR A 554 -27.76 -5.28 7.22
CA THR A 554 -28.62 -5.08 6.04
C THR A 554 -28.33 -6.11 4.96
N GLU A 555 -27.07 -6.54 4.84
CA GLU A 555 -26.59 -7.45 3.79
C GLU A 555 -25.45 -8.33 4.31
N PHE A 556 -25.30 -9.52 3.72
CA PHE A 556 -24.26 -10.50 4.02
C PHE A 556 -23.57 -10.99 2.75
N ARG A 557 -22.34 -11.47 2.89
CA ARG A 557 -21.63 -12.22 1.84
C ARG A 557 -20.66 -13.24 2.43
N ALA A 558 -20.24 -14.21 1.62
CA ALA A 558 -19.19 -15.16 1.97
C ALA A 558 -17.93 -14.90 1.14
N GLU A 559 -16.77 -15.17 1.74
CA GLU A 559 -15.45 -15.12 1.13
C GLU A 559 -14.72 -16.45 1.39
N VAL A 560 -14.10 -17.00 0.35
CA VAL A 560 -13.36 -18.26 0.42
C VAL A 560 -12.01 -18.11 -0.24
N THR A 561 -10.99 -18.69 0.39
CA THR A 561 -9.63 -18.79 -0.13
C THR A 561 -9.21 -20.27 -0.10
N ALA A 562 -8.67 -20.77 -1.20
CA ALA A 562 -8.26 -22.16 -1.32
C ALA A 562 -6.95 -22.31 -2.10
N PRO A 563 -6.01 -23.19 -1.69
CA PRO A 563 -4.80 -23.45 -2.45
C PRO A 563 -5.08 -23.89 -3.89
N GLY A 564 -4.38 -23.30 -4.86
CA GLY A 564 -4.57 -23.61 -6.30
C GLY A 564 -5.81 -22.96 -6.93
N TYR A 565 -6.56 -22.16 -6.18
CA TYR A 565 -7.67 -21.35 -6.66
C TYR A 565 -7.43 -19.88 -6.30
N PHE A 566 -8.02 -18.99 -7.08
CA PHE A 566 -8.12 -17.60 -6.66
C PHE A 566 -9.19 -17.45 -5.57
N PRO A 567 -9.03 -16.52 -4.61
CA PRO A 567 -10.09 -16.14 -3.70
C PRO A 567 -11.32 -15.67 -4.47
N ALA A 568 -12.47 -15.96 -3.90
CA ALA A 568 -13.76 -15.53 -4.44
C ALA A 568 -14.68 -15.07 -3.31
N ARG A 569 -15.63 -14.21 -3.67
CA ARG A 569 -16.67 -13.70 -2.78
C ARG A 569 -18.03 -13.81 -3.46
N THR A 570 -19.09 -14.03 -2.68
CA THR A 570 -20.46 -13.89 -3.18
C THR A 570 -20.82 -12.40 -3.28
N ASP A 571 -21.86 -12.10 -4.05
CA ASP A 571 -22.51 -10.79 -3.99
C ASP A 571 -23.08 -10.53 -2.58
N TRP A 572 -23.25 -9.24 -2.26
CA TRP A 572 -23.99 -8.82 -1.08
C TRP A 572 -25.45 -9.25 -1.22
N THR A 573 -25.88 -10.12 -0.34
CA THR A 573 -27.25 -10.65 -0.29
C THR A 573 -28.00 -9.96 0.85
N PRO A 574 -29.16 -9.33 0.59
CA PRO A 574 -29.92 -8.65 1.63
C PRO A 574 -30.42 -9.61 2.69
N LEU A 575 -30.66 -9.09 3.89
CA LEU A 575 -31.25 -9.84 4.99
C LEU A 575 -32.62 -10.44 4.56
N PRO A 576 -32.84 -11.76 4.71
CA PRO A 576 -34.11 -12.39 4.34
C PRO A 576 -35.16 -12.17 5.44
N GLU A 577 -36.39 -12.64 5.25
CA GLU A 577 -37.40 -12.71 6.33
C GLU A 577 -37.21 -13.96 7.22
N THR A 578 -36.52 -14.98 6.72
CA THR A 578 -36.28 -16.28 7.39
C THR A 578 -35.06 -16.27 8.30
N ASP A 579 -34.97 -17.23 9.23
CA ASP A 579 -33.82 -17.45 10.14
C ASP A 579 -32.60 -18.14 9.47
N LEU A 580 -32.72 -18.43 8.17
CA LEU A 580 -31.65 -18.95 7.33
C LEU A 580 -31.53 -18.04 6.12
N LEU A 581 -30.33 -17.49 5.91
CA LEU A 581 -29.96 -16.82 4.68
C LEU A 581 -29.16 -17.77 3.79
N THR A 582 -29.65 -18.02 2.59
CA THR A 582 -28.93 -18.78 1.56
C THR A 582 -28.25 -17.81 0.62
N LEU A 583 -26.92 -17.88 0.57
CA LEU A 583 -26.09 -17.14 -0.38
C LEU A 583 -26.06 -17.86 -1.73
N PRO A 584 -25.84 -17.13 -2.84
CA PRO A 584 -25.64 -17.74 -4.14
C PRO A 584 -24.39 -18.64 -4.16
N ASP A 585 -24.37 -19.62 -5.06
CA ASP A 585 -23.23 -20.53 -5.23
C ASP A 585 -21.95 -19.73 -5.56
N LEU A 586 -20.88 -20.01 -4.82
CA LEU A 586 -19.57 -19.39 -4.97
C LEU A 586 -18.68 -20.26 -5.86
N SER A 587 -18.35 -19.77 -7.06
CA SER A 587 -17.50 -20.48 -8.01
C SER A 587 -16.03 -20.05 -7.89
N LEU A 588 -15.13 -20.99 -7.56
CA LEU A 588 -13.70 -20.76 -7.52
C LEU A 588 -13.05 -21.01 -8.89
N LYS A 589 -12.27 -20.04 -9.38
CA LYS A 589 -11.44 -20.19 -10.58
C LYS A 589 -10.06 -20.74 -10.20
N ARG A 590 -9.55 -21.72 -10.95
CA ARG A 590 -8.20 -22.27 -10.74
C ARG A 590 -7.13 -21.23 -11.09
N VAL A 591 -6.06 -21.18 -10.30
CA VAL A 591 -4.83 -20.45 -10.67
C VAL A 591 -4.17 -21.19 -11.83
N ARG A 592 -3.62 -20.45 -12.81
CA ARG A 592 -2.87 -21.06 -13.91
C ARG A 592 -1.66 -21.81 -13.35
N GLY A 593 -1.63 -23.13 -13.52
CA GLY A 593 -0.48 -23.95 -13.15
C GLY A 593 0.74 -23.61 -14.01
N VAL A 594 1.91 -24.14 -13.62
CA VAL A 594 3.12 -24.05 -14.45
C VAL A 594 3.38 -25.37 -15.19
N ARG A 595 3.92 -25.26 -16.40
CA ARG A 595 4.36 -26.36 -17.26
C ARG A 595 5.83 -26.23 -17.63
N VAL A 596 6.33 -27.27 -18.29
CA VAL A 596 7.64 -27.28 -18.95
C VAL A 596 7.41 -27.12 -20.43
N VAL A 597 8.11 -26.18 -21.05
CA VAL A 597 8.12 -25.96 -22.50
C VAL A 597 9.41 -26.52 -23.08
N THR A 598 9.31 -27.27 -24.18
CA THR A 598 10.47 -27.78 -24.93
C THR A 598 10.47 -27.22 -26.35
N GLY A 599 11.67 -27.00 -26.89
CA GLY A 599 11.79 -26.37 -28.20
C GLY A 599 13.21 -26.36 -28.76
N ARG A 600 13.37 -25.65 -29.89
CA ARG A 600 14.66 -25.36 -30.52
C ARG A 600 14.86 -23.87 -30.77
N VAL A 601 16.11 -23.41 -30.73
CA VAL A 601 16.53 -22.09 -31.18
C VAL A 601 17.39 -22.25 -32.43
N ILE A 602 16.96 -21.60 -33.51
CA ILE A 602 17.59 -21.68 -34.83
C ILE A 602 17.85 -20.28 -35.40
N ASP A 603 18.80 -20.16 -36.31
CA ASP A 603 19.05 -18.93 -37.06
C ASP A 603 18.10 -18.82 -38.28
N ARG A 604 18.26 -17.75 -39.06
CA ARG A 604 17.49 -17.52 -40.29
C ARG A 604 17.69 -18.63 -41.34
N ALA A 605 18.86 -19.29 -41.37
CA ALA A 605 19.15 -20.39 -42.28
C ALA A 605 18.67 -21.77 -41.74
N GLY A 606 18.05 -21.78 -40.55
CA GLY A 606 17.59 -23.01 -39.90
C GLY A 606 18.68 -23.78 -39.14
N GLN A 607 19.86 -23.19 -38.95
CA GLN A 607 20.94 -23.80 -38.20
C GLN A 607 20.74 -23.60 -36.68
N PRO A 608 21.09 -24.60 -35.85
CA PRO A 608 21.05 -24.45 -34.39
C PRO A 608 21.86 -23.26 -33.87
N VAL A 609 21.34 -22.58 -32.83
CA VAL A 609 22.06 -21.50 -32.11
C VAL A 609 22.46 -22.00 -30.72
N PRO A 610 23.58 -22.73 -30.58
CA PRO A 610 24.00 -23.31 -29.31
C PRO A 610 24.42 -22.23 -28.30
N GLY A 611 24.14 -22.47 -27.02
CA GLY A 611 24.52 -21.55 -25.94
C GLY A 611 23.61 -20.32 -25.79
N ALA A 612 22.61 -20.14 -26.65
CA ALA A 612 21.56 -19.15 -26.46
C ALA A 612 20.88 -19.35 -25.09
N LEU A 613 20.47 -18.25 -24.45
CA LEU A 613 19.71 -18.26 -23.21
C LEU A 613 18.22 -18.07 -23.54
N VAL A 614 17.42 -19.08 -23.24
CA VAL A 614 15.97 -19.03 -23.37
C VAL A 614 15.36 -18.70 -22.01
N SER A 615 14.41 -17.78 -21.95
CA SER A 615 13.75 -17.35 -20.71
C SER A 615 12.27 -17.03 -20.91
N GLN A 616 11.45 -17.21 -19.88
CA GLN A 616 10.12 -16.56 -19.80
C GLN A 616 10.19 -15.54 -18.70
N ALA A 617 9.58 -14.36 -18.85
CA ALA A 617 9.38 -13.35 -17.81
C ALA A 617 7.92 -12.88 -17.82
N GLY A 618 7.32 -12.75 -16.64
CA GLY A 618 5.92 -12.33 -16.48
C GLY A 618 4.86 -13.39 -16.80
N ASP A 619 5.23 -14.53 -17.38
CA ASP A 619 4.30 -15.65 -17.63
C ASP A 619 4.60 -16.83 -16.71
N GLY A 620 4.93 -16.54 -15.46
CA GLY A 620 5.21 -17.52 -14.43
C GLY A 620 5.43 -16.86 -13.07
N PRO A 621 5.36 -17.63 -11.97
CA PRO A 621 5.48 -17.12 -10.60
C PRO A 621 6.89 -16.62 -10.26
N LYS A 622 7.87 -16.89 -11.13
CA LYS A 622 9.25 -16.42 -11.00
C LYS A 622 9.86 -16.34 -12.38
N TRP A 623 10.91 -15.53 -12.50
CA TRP A 623 11.70 -15.52 -13.72
C TRP A 623 12.47 -16.85 -13.86
N THR A 624 12.47 -17.44 -15.06
CA THR A 624 13.18 -18.72 -15.32
C THR A 624 13.92 -18.67 -16.65
N SER A 625 15.04 -19.38 -16.71
CA SER A 625 15.85 -19.48 -17.92
C SER A 625 16.49 -20.87 -18.07
N ALA A 626 16.86 -21.21 -19.31
CA ALA A 626 17.52 -22.44 -19.69
C ALA A 626 18.52 -22.16 -20.82
N LYS A 627 19.68 -22.82 -20.80
CA LYS A 627 20.65 -22.75 -21.90
C LYS A 627 20.28 -23.73 -23.00
N VAL A 628 20.50 -23.32 -24.23
CA VAL A 628 20.31 -24.13 -25.45
C VAL A 628 21.51 -25.05 -25.67
N ASP A 629 21.25 -26.32 -25.98
CA ASP A 629 22.28 -27.32 -26.23
C ASP A 629 22.92 -27.21 -27.65
N ALA A 630 23.84 -28.13 -27.96
CA ALA A 630 24.55 -28.14 -29.24
C ALA A 630 23.64 -28.37 -30.46
N ASP A 631 22.52 -29.06 -30.28
CA ASP A 631 21.51 -29.32 -31.32
C ASP A 631 20.47 -28.19 -31.41
N GLY A 632 20.66 -27.12 -30.63
CA GLY A 632 19.73 -26.00 -30.58
C GLY A 632 18.52 -26.27 -29.68
N ARG A 633 18.47 -27.36 -28.91
CA ARG A 633 17.29 -27.71 -28.10
C ARG A 633 17.33 -27.07 -26.72
N PHE A 634 16.15 -26.84 -26.13
CA PHE A 634 16.01 -26.37 -24.75
C PHE A 634 14.83 -27.04 -24.03
N ARG A 635 14.88 -26.97 -22.70
CA ARG A 635 13.81 -27.37 -21.78
C ARG A 635 13.66 -26.30 -20.70
N LEU A 636 12.57 -25.53 -20.76
CA LEU A 636 12.30 -24.41 -19.85
C LEU A 636 11.13 -24.75 -18.92
N SER A 637 11.37 -24.83 -17.61
CA SER A 637 10.35 -25.06 -16.59
C SER A 637 9.78 -23.75 -16.03
N GLY A 638 8.57 -23.78 -15.47
CA GLY A 638 8.02 -22.64 -14.74
C GLY A 638 7.29 -21.63 -15.64
N VAL A 639 6.84 -22.08 -16.82
CA VAL A 639 6.04 -21.30 -17.77
C VAL A 639 4.56 -21.53 -17.45
N ALA A 640 3.71 -20.51 -17.51
CA ALA A 640 2.27 -20.65 -17.29
C ALA A 640 1.66 -21.67 -18.27
N SER A 641 0.64 -22.41 -17.81
CA SER A 641 -0.03 -23.45 -18.61
C SER A 641 -0.92 -22.89 -19.72
N GLY A 642 -1.21 -21.58 -19.70
CA GLY A 642 -1.90 -20.88 -20.79
C GLY A 642 -0.95 -20.38 -21.88
N ALA A 643 -1.43 -19.43 -22.69
CA ALA A 643 -0.59 -18.68 -23.60
C ALA A 643 0.50 -17.92 -22.81
N ALA A 644 1.75 -18.04 -23.23
CA ALA A 644 2.93 -17.48 -22.59
C ALA A 644 3.97 -17.07 -23.64
N LEU A 645 4.91 -16.21 -23.27
CA LEU A 645 6.01 -15.75 -24.12
C LEU A 645 7.32 -16.35 -23.64
N VAL A 646 8.07 -16.90 -24.59
CA VAL A 646 9.41 -17.42 -24.36
C VAL A 646 10.36 -16.64 -25.25
N CYS A 647 11.33 -15.98 -24.64
CA CYS A 647 12.32 -15.14 -25.29
C CYS A 647 13.68 -15.85 -25.37
N ALA A 648 14.47 -15.54 -26.38
CA ALA A 648 15.83 -16.06 -26.53
C ALA A 648 16.82 -14.91 -26.80
N GLU A 649 17.98 -15.01 -26.17
CA GLU A 649 19.12 -14.12 -26.41
C GLU A 649 20.39 -14.92 -26.68
N ALA A 650 21.20 -14.45 -27.62
CA ALA A 650 22.51 -15.02 -27.94
C ALA A 650 23.45 -13.89 -28.40
N PRO A 651 24.76 -13.98 -28.10
CA PRO A 651 25.74 -13.06 -28.66
C PRO A 651 25.66 -13.02 -30.19
N GLU A 652 25.83 -11.85 -30.81
CA GLU A 652 25.77 -11.63 -32.27
C GLU A 652 24.38 -11.81 -32.93
N PHE A 653 23.35 -12.20 -32.17
CA PHE A 653 21.97 -12.29 -32.64
C PHE A 653 21.10 -11.17 -32.07
N ARG A 654 20.07 -10.80 -32.84
CA ARG A 654 18.99 -9.91 -32.38
C ARG A 654 18.12 -10.64 -31.37
N PHE A 655 17.68 -9.92 -30.34
CA PHE A 655 16.78 -10.45 -29.31
C PHE A 655 15.43 -10.85 -29.94
N GLY A 656 14.90 -12.02 -29.59
CA GLY A 656 13.67 -12.55 -30.18
C GLY A 656 12.92 -13.50 -29.25
N GLY A 657 11.82 -14.09 -29.74
CA GLY A 657 11.00 -15.01 -28.95
C GLY A 657 9.86 -15.65 -29.74
N ALA A 658 9.02 -16.39 -29.02
CA ALA A 658 7.83 -17.05 -29.53
C ALA A 658 6.69 -17.04 -28.50
N ILE A 659 5.45 -17.08 -28.99
CA ILE A 659 4.26 -17.32 -28.18
C ILE A 659 4.03 -18.82 -28.05
N VAL A 660 3.76 -19.31 -26.85
CA VAL A 660 3.58 -20.72 -26.51
C VAL A 660 2.19 -20.90 -25.93
N GLY A 661 1.34 -21.75 -26.51
CA GLY A 661 -0.08 -21.79 -26.12
C GLY A 661 -1.04 -22.60 -27.01
N GLY A 662 -0.56 -23.23 -28.09
CA GLY A 662 -1.34 -24.15 -28.95
C GLY A 662 -0.89 -25.61 -28.82
N GLU A 663 -1.51 -26.53 -29.58
CA GLU A 663 -1.24 -27.99 -29.56
C GLU A 663 0.16 -28.40 -30.10
N ALA A 664 0.94 -27.47 -30.64
CA ALA A 664 2.25 -27.75 -31.22
C ALA A 664 3.39 -27.61 -30.19
N GLU A 665 3.82 -28.73 -29.62
CA GLU A 665 5.15 -28.89 -29.03
C GLU A 665 5.93 -29.94 -29.85
N PRO A 666 7.25 -29.77 -30.07
CA PRO A 666 8.14 -28.71 -29.58
C PRO A 666 8.02 -27.39 -30.35
N ILE A 667 8.36 -26.26 -29.71
CA ILE A 667 8.35 -24.93 -30.35
C ILE A 667 9.68 -24.58 -31.03
N GLU A 668 9.67 -23.71 -32.04
CA GLU A 668 10.89 -23.13 -32.64
C GLU A 668 10.97 -21.62 -32.40
N ILE A 669 12.14 -21.14 -31.96
CA ILE A 669 12.48 -19.72 -31.85
C ILE A 669 13.53 -19.41 -32.91
N ARG A 670 13.20 -18.50 -33.85
CA ARG A 670 14.11 -18.10 -34.92
C ARG A 670 14.76 -16.75 -34.60
N LEU A 671 16.08 -16.68 -34.63
CA LEU A 671 16.86 -15.45 -34.41
C LEU A 671 17.53 -14.99 -35.71
N ALA A 672 17.59 -13.67 -35.92
CA ALA A 672 18.38 -13.04 -36.98
C ALA A 672 19.72 -12.56 -36.41
N ARG A 673 20.79 -12.55 -37.21
CA ARG A 673 22.07 -11.94 -36.79
C ARG A 673 21.92 -10.41 -36.67
N LEU A 674 22.78 -9.75 -35.89
CA LEU A 674 22.80 -8.29 -35.79
C LEU A 674 23.04 -7.59 -37.13
N THR A 675 23.76 -8.25 -38.03
CA THR A 675 24.05 -7.78 -39.41
C THR A 675 22.90 -8.03 -40.39
N GLU A 676 21.86 -8.76 -39.99
CA GLU A 676 20.73 -9.11 -40.82
C GLU A 676 19.50 -8.25 -40.48
N PRO A 677 18.56 -8.06 -41.43
CA PRO A 677 17.25 -7.47 -41.12
C PRO A 677 16.50 -8.29 -40.07
N PRO A 678 15.62 -7.68 -39.25
CA PRO A 678 14.82 -8.40 -38.26
C PRO A 678 13.98 -9.52 -38.89
N ILE A 679 13.61 -10.54 -38.11
CA ILE A 679 12.76 -11.65 -38.59
C ILE A 679 11.39 -11.17 -39.06
N ALA A 680 10.82 -10.18 -38.35
CA ALA A 680 9.59 -9.48 -38.74
C ALA A 680 9.86 -7.98 -38.79
N HIS A 681 9.32 -7.30 -39.80
CA HIS A 681 9.30 -5.84 -39.87
C HIS A 681 7.99 -5.35 -39.26
N LEU A 682 8.06 -4.88 -38.01
CA LEU A 682 6.91 -4.30 -37.32
C LEU A 682 6.80 -2.80 -37.62
N LYS A 683 5.56 -2.30 -37.54
CA LYS A 683 5.20 -0.89 -37.64
C LYS A 683 3.86 -0.68 -36.94
N THR A 684 3.48 0.58 -36.71
CA THR A 684 2.17 0.93 -36.16
C THR A 684 1.05 0.27 -37.00
N LEU A 685 0.18 -0.48 -36.33
CA LEU A 685 -0.98 -1.17 -36.91
C LEU A 685 -2.19 -0.22 -36.99
N PRO A 686 -3.03 -0.31 -38.04
CA PRO A 686 -4.31 0.39 -38.07
C PRO A 686 -5.24 -0.15 -36.98
N SER A 687 -6.25 0.61 -36.55
CA SER A 687 -7.27 0.12 -35.59
C SER A 687 -7.90 -1.22 -36.02
N PRO A 688 -8.27 -2.12 -35.08
CA PRO A 688 -8.94 -3.38 -35.42
C PRO A 688 -10.35 -3.17 -36.01
N LEU A 689 -10.97 -2.01 -35.78
CA LEU A 689 -12.26 -1.61 -36.34
C LEU A 689 -12.06 -0.47 -37.34
N SER A 690 -12.88 -0.41 -38.38
CA SER A 690 -12.96 0.77 -39.24
C SER A 690 -13.53 1.97 -38.47
N ARG A 691 -13.23 3.20 -38.92
CA ARG A 691 -13.69 4.41 -38.24
C ARG A 691 -15.22 4.49 -38.10
N ALA A 692 -15.94 3.98 -39.10
CA ALA A 692 -17.40 3.90 -39.09
C ALA A 692 -17.92 2.92 -38.02
N GLU A 693 -17.30 1.74 -37.91
CA GLU A 693 -17.63 0.74 -36.89
C GLU A 693 -17.33 1.25 -35.47
N GLU A 694 -16.23 1.99 -35.30
CA GLU A 694 -15.88 2.60 -34.01
C GLU A 694 -16.90 3.64 -33.56
N ARG A 695 -17.30 4.55 -34.46
CA ARG A 695 -18.35 5.54 -34.16
C ARG A 695 -19.70 4.86 -33.93
N ALA A 696 -19.99 3.77 -34.64
CA ALA A 696 -21.20 2.98 -34.40
C ALA A 696 -21.18 2.33 -33.00
N LEU A 697 -20.08 1.69 -32.62
CA LEU A 697 -19.90 1.11 -31.29
C LEU A 697 -19.98 2.18 -30.19
N ALA A 698 -19.36 3.35 -30.40
CA ALA A 698 -19.45 4.46 -29.44
C ALA A 698 -20.90 4.94 -29.25
N ARG A 699 -21.70 5.04 -30.33
CA ARG A 699 -23.13 5.36 -30.25
C ARG A 699 -23.93 4.28 -29.54
N GLU A 700 -23.63 3.00 -29.80
CA GLU A 700 -24.25 1.87 -29.09
C GLU A 700 -23.98 1.95 -27.58
N LEU A 701 -22.73 2.25 -27.19
CA LEU A 701 -22.34 2.41 -25.79
C LEU A 701 -23.02 3.63 -25.13
N LEU A 702 -23.19 4.73 -25.87
CA LEU A 702 -23.87 5.93 -25.37
C LEU A 702 -25.39 5.75 -25.25
N GLY A 703 -26.03 4.88 -26.04
CA GLY A 703 -27.49 4.71 -26.05
C GLY A 703 -28.10 4.57 -24.66
N PRO A 704 -27.63 3.63 -23.80
CA PRO A 704 -28.12 3.50 -22.42
C PRO A 704 -27.72 4.65 -21.49
N VAL A 705 -26.68 5.43 -21.83
CA VAL A 705 -26.16 6.55 -21.03
C VAL A 705 -26.95 7.84 -21.28
N LEU A 706 -27.46 8.05 -22.49
CA LEU A 706 -28.16 9.28 -22.88
C LEU A 706 -29.40 9.59 -22.01
N PRO A 707 -30.33 8.65 -21.72
CA PRO A 707 -31.46 8.92 -20.83
C PRO A 707 -31.05 9.32 -19.42
N LEU A 708 -29.95 8.72 -18.91
CA LEU A 708 -29.40 9.05 -17.60
C LEU A 708 -28.81 10.47 -17.57
N ALA A 709 -28.21 10.88 -18.70
CA ALA A 709 -27.67 12.22 -18.84
C ALA A 709 -28.76 13.29 -18.80
N TRP A 710 -29.86 13.07 -19.53
CA TRP A 710 -30.99 14.00 -19.58
C TRP A 710 -31.75 14.11 -18.26
N SER A 711 -31.80 13.03 -17.48
CA SER A 711 -32.39 13.05 -16.13
C SER A 711 -31.46 13.63 -15.06
N GLY A 712 -30.20 13.97 -15.41
CA GLY A 712 -29.20 14.48 -14.48
C GLY A 712 -28.55 13.39 -13.60
N THR A 713 -28.95 12.12 -13.75
CA THR A 713 -28.57 11.01 -12.87
C THR A 713 -27.12 10.54 -13.02
N LEU A 714 -26.35 11.03 -14.00
CA LEU A 714 -24.91 10.70 -14.08
C LEU A 714 -24.01 11.59 -13.21
N GLY A 715 -24.55 12.60 -12.54
CA GLY A 715 -23.75 13.52 -11.72
C GLY A 715 -22.68 14.26 -12.53
N ILE A 716 -21.42 14.26 -12.06
CA ILE A 716 -20.30 14.97 -12.73
C ILE A 716 -20.00 14.42 -14.14
N ALA A 717 -20.33 13.16 -14.41
CA ALA A 717 -20.05 12.52 -15.69
C ALA A 717 -20.92 13.09 -16.84
N ASN A 718 -22.03 13.77 -16.50
CA ASN A 718 -22.91 14.45 -17.47
C ASN A 718 -22.14 15.38 -18.41
N ALA A 719 -21.14 16.11 -17.89
CA ALA A 719 -20.36 17.07 -18.65
C ALA A 719 -19.57 16.44 -19.82
N SER A 720 -19.34 15.11 -19.80
CA SER A 720 -18.60 14.40 -20.85
C SER A 720 -19.50 13.79 -21.93
N VAL A 721 -20.82 13.70 -21.71
CA VAL A 721 -21.74 12.99 -22.62
C VAL A 721 -21.91 13.74 -23.94
N ILE A 722 -22.26 15.03 -23.89
CA ILE A 722 -22.45 15.84 -25.10
C ILE A 722 -21.14 16.01 -25.89
N PRO A 723 -19.98 16.33 -25.27
CA PRO A 723 -18.69 16.30 -25.96
C PRO A 723 -18.38 14.98 -26.68
N THR A 724 -18.70 13.85 -26.05
CA THR A 724 -18.48 12.52 -26.66
C THR A 724 -19.43 12.31 -27.83
N LEU A 725 -20.71 12.61 -27.67
CA LEU A 725 -21.71 12.50 -28.74
C LEU A 725 -21.36 13.40 -29.94
N ALA A 726 -20.89 14.62 -29.68
CA ALA A 726 -20.50 15.58 -30.71
C ALA A 726 -19.41 15.05 -31.65
N ARG A 727 -18.50 14.21 -31.15
CA ARG A 727 -17.46 13.60 -31.99
C ARG A 727 -17.93 12.40 -32.80
N VAL A 728 -18.90 11.64 -32.30
CA VAL A 728 -19.37 10.40 -32.95
C VAL A 728 -20.65 10.58 -33.76
N ALA A 729 -21.38 11.67 -33.51
CA ALA A 729 -22.63 12.06 -34.16
C ALA A 729 -22.75 13.60 -34.25
N PRO A 730 -21.82 14.29 -34.96
CA PRO A 730 -21.79 15.76 -35.01
C PRO A 730 -23.11 16.38 -35.49
N GLY A 731 -23.74 15.81 -36.52
CA GLY A 731 -25.02 16.30 -37.05
C GLY A 731 -26.16 16.26 -36.03
N GLN A 732 -26.22 15.21 -35.20
CA GLN A 732 -27.22 15.09 -34.14
C GLN A 732 -27.03 16.20 -33.09
N VAL A 733 -25.79 16.51 -32.72
CA VAL A 733 -25.53 17.57 -31.73
C VAL A 733 -25.78 18.96 -32.31
N LEU A 734 -25.53 19.19 -33.60
CA LEU A 734 -25.93 20.44 -34.26
C LEU A 734 -27.44 20.65 -34.20
N GLU A 735 -28.23 19.63 -34.54
CA GLU A 735 -29.70 19.69 -34.42
C GLU A 735 -30.13 19.95 -32.96
N MET A 736 -29.45 19.36 -31.97
CA MET A 736 -29.69 19.64 -30.55
C MET A 736 -29.36 21.08 -30.17
N ILE A 737 -28.31 21.68 -30.73
CA ILE A 737 -27.94 23.08 -30.51
C ILE A 737 -28.99 24.01 -31.13
N GLU A 738 -29.39 23.75 -32.37
CA GLU A 738 -30.43 24.50 -33.08
C GLU A 738 -31.77 24.49 -32.31
N ASN A 739 -32.11 23.32 -31.76
CA ASN A 739 -33.30 23.13 -30.92
C ASN A 739 -33.12 23.56 -29.44
N ARG A 740 -31.99 24.18 -29.08
CA ARG A 740 -31.66 24.69 -27.73
C ARG A 740 -31.72 23.63 -26.62
N VAL A 741 -31.38 22.39 -26.95
CA VAL A 741 -31.31 21.26 -26.00
C VAL A 741 -29.99 21.28 -25.22
N VAL A 742 -28.92 21.86 -25.79
CA VAL A 742 -27.58 21.87 -25.19
C VAL A 742 -27.37 23.10 -24.30
N VAL A 743 -26.99 22.88 -23.04
CA VAL A 743 -26.74 23.93 -22.03
C VAL A 743 -25.48 24.76 -22.34
N GLU A 744 -24.41 24.11 -22.81
CA GLU A 744 -23.13 24.74 -23.17
C GLU A 744 -22.83 24.54 -24.68
N PRO A 745 -23.52 25.27 -25.57
CA PRO A 745 -23.43 25.04 -27.02
C PRO A 745 -22.01 25.28 -27.54
N THR A 746 -21.32 26.29 -27.02
CA THR A 746 -19.94 26.67 -27.33
C THR A 746 -18.95 25.49 -27.19
N ARG A 747 -18.97 24.80 -26.06
CA ARG A 747 -18.08 23.66 -25.80
C ARG A 747 -18.42 22.46 -26.68
N ALA A 748 -19.71 22.27 -26.98
CA ALA A 748 -20.17 21.22 -27.88
C ALA A 748 -19.75 21.49 -29.34
N LEU A 749 -19.84 22.75 -29.82
CA LEU A 749 -19.47 23.15 -31.18
C LEU A 749 -17.99 22.85 -31.49
N ILE A 750 -17.09 23.09 -30.54
CA ILE A 750 -15.66 22.73 -30.71
C ILE A 750 -15.50 21.22 -30.93
N GLN A 751 -16.25 20.39 -30.18
CA GLN A 751 -16.19 18.94 -30.33
C GLN A 751 -16.85 18.45 -31.63
N VAL A 752 -17.90 19.14 -32.10
CA VAL A 752 -18.50 18.92 -33.43
C VAL A 752 -17.46 19.21 -34.51
N ALA A 753 -16.77 20.35 -34.45
CA ALA A 753 -15.73 20.71 -35.41
C ALA A 753 -14.60 19.67 -35.42
N LEU A 754 -14.15 19.20 -34.25
CA LEU A 754 -13.15 18.13 -34.16
C LEU A 754 -13.65 16.81 -34.78
N GLY A 755 -14.92 16.45 -34.57
CA GLY A 755 -15.53 15.26 -35.19
C GLY A 755 -15.65 15.37 -36.71
N GLN A 756 -16.04 16.55 -37.22
CA GLN A 756 -16.13 16.84 -38.65
C GLN A 756 -14.76 16.88 -39.33
N PHE A 757 -13.72 17.37 -38.64
CA PHE A 757 -12.40 17.57 -39.22
C PHE A 757 -11.76 16.28 -39.72
N GLU A 758 -12.12 15.13 -39.14
CA GLU A 758 -11.71 13.81 -39.58
C GLU A 758 -12.14 13.49 -41.01
N ASP A 759 -13.33 13.93 -41.42
CA ASP A 759 -13.96 13.58 -42.69
C ASP A 759 -13.94 14.74 -43.69
N ASP A 760 -14.20 15.96 -43.21
CA ASP A 760 -14.26 17.19 -43.99
C ASP A 760 -13.66 18.38 -43.19
N PRO A 761 -12.36 18.67 -43.39
CA PRO A 761 -11.71 19.81 -42.76
C PRO A 761 -12.35 21.16 -43.10
N ALA A 762 -12.96 21.32 -44.28
CA ALA A 762 -13.58 22.59 -44.68
C ALA A 762 -14.87 22.83 -43.89
N LEU A 763 -15.67 21.78 -43.71
CA LEU A 763 -16.87 21.84 -42.87
C LEU A 763 -16.52 22.17 -41.41
N ALA A 764 -15.48 21.56 -40.86
CA ALA A 764 -15.01 21.86 -39.51
C ALA A 764 -14.56 23.32 -39.34
N ILE A 765 -13.86 23.88 -40.34
CA ILE A 765 -13.47 25.29 -40.38
C ILE A 765 -14.71 26.19 -40.37
N ALA A 766 -15.71 25.89 -41.22
CA ALA A 766 -16.95 26.64 -41.28
C ALA A 766 -17.72 26.60 -39.95
N THR A 767 -17.72 25.45 -39.26
CA THR A 767 -18.34 25.30 -37.94
C THR A 767 -17.68 26.18 -36.88
N VAL A 768 -16.34 26.32 -36.89
CA VAL A 768 -15.65 27.25 -35.97
C VAL A 768 -15.93 28.71 -36.37
N GLU A 769 -15.93 29.04 -37.66
CA GLU A 769 -16.22 30.40 -38.15
C GLU A 769 -17.65 30.87 -37.82
N ALA A 770 -18.61 29.95 -37.73
CA ALA A 770 -20.00 30.26 -37.44
C ALA A 770 -20.24 30.78 -36.00
N ASP A 771 -19.31 30.57 -35.07
CA ASP A 771 -19.45 31.08 -33.70
C ASP A 771 -19.24 32.60 -33.66
N LEU A 772 -20.16 33.31 -33.03
CA LEU A 772 -20.13 34.77 -32.96
C LEU A 772 -19.10 35.29 -31.96
N ASP A 773 -18.70 34.51 -30.96
CA ASP A 773 -17.73 34.91 -29.94
C ASP A 773 -16.29 34.67 -30.40
N PRO A 774 -15.45 35.73 -30.57
CA PRO A 774 -14.06 35.58 -30.96
C PRO A 774 -13.24 34.75 -29.97
N GLY A 775 -13.53 34.84 -28.66
CA GLY A 775 -12.81 34.04 -27.66
C GLY A 775 -12.96 32.54 -27.91
N THR A 776 -14.19 32.12 -28.20
CA THR A 776 -14.54 30.74 -28.55
C THR A 776 -13.90 30.31 -29.86
N ARG A 777 -13.95 31.14 -30.91
CA ARG A 777 -13.29 30.82 -32.18
C ARG A 777 -11.80 30.59 -31.99
N ALA A 778 -11.12 31.43 -31.21
CA ALA A 778 -9.71 31.26 -30.88
C ALA A 778 -9.43 29.90 -30.21
N ILE A 779 -10.27 29.45 -29.27
CA ILE A 779 -10.16 28.12 -28.65
C ILE A 779 -10.39 27.02 -29.70
N GLY A 780 -11.37 27.19 -30.59
CA GLY A 780 -11.66 26.25 -31.68
C GLY A 780 -10.47 26.10 -32.64
N TRP A 781 -9.82 27.21 -33.02
CA TRP A 781 -8.62 27.19 -33.86
C TRP A 781 -7.45 26.47 -33.19
N LEU A 782 -7.23 26.71 -31.89
CA LEU A 782 -6.22 25.98 -31.12
C LEU A 782 -6.53 24.49 -31.05
N ALA A 783 -7.81 24.12 -30.87
CA ALA A 783 -8.22 22.72 -30.85
C ALA A 783 -7.99 22.01 -32.20
N LEU A 784 -8.28 22.66 -33.33
CA LEU A 784 -7.98 22.13 -34.67
C LEU A 784 -6.47 22.05 -34.94
N GLU A 785 -5.69 22.98 -34.40
CA GLU A 785 -4.22 22.93 -34.48
C GLU A 785 -3.62 21.76 -33.69
N ASP A 786 -4.22 21.44 -32.54
CA ASP A 786 -3.86 20.32 -31.67
C ASP A 786 -4.44 18.98 -32.11
N PHE A 787 -5.21 18.95 -33.21
CA PHE A 787 -5.82 17.74 -33.74
C PHE A 787 -4.78 16.63 -33.98
N ARG A 788 -5.20 15.37 -33.87
CA ARG A 788 -4.34 14.19 -34.03
C ARG A 788 -5.03 13.17 -34.94
N PRO A 789 -4.41 12.74 -36.06
CA PRO A 789 -3.05 13.07 -36.51
C PRO A 789 -2.86 14.57 -36.82
N PRO A 790 -1.65 15.13 -36.59
CA PRO A 790 -1.45 16.57 -36.72
C PRO A 790 -1.75 17.03 -38.15
N PRO A 791 -2.45 18.15 -38.34
CA PRO A 791 -2.64 18.73 -39.66
C PRO A 791 -1.28 19.08 -40.29
N ASP A 792 -1.26 19.26 -41.62
CA ASP A 792 -0.06 19.72 -42.30
C ASP A 792 0.42 21.07 -41.74
N ARG A 793 1.71 21.35 -41.94
CA ARG A 793 2.36 22.53 -41.38
C ARG A 793 1.64 23.83 -41.75
N VAL A 794 1.20 23.97 -43.01
CA VAL A 794 0.59 25.20 -43.52
C VAL A 794 -0.75 25.44 -42.83
N ARG A 795 -1.61 24.42 -42.71
CA ARG A 795 -2.87 24.55 -41.97
C ARG A 795 -2.66 24.90 -40.51
N ARG A 796 -1.71 24.25 -39.84
CA ARG A 796 -1.44 24.53 -38.43
C ARG A 796 -0.98 25.98 -38.22
N GLU A 797 -0.11 26.50 -39.09
CA GLU A 797 0.32 27.90 -39.05
C GLU A 797 -0.86 28.85 -39.30
N ASN A 798 -1.73 28.54 -40.26
CA ASN A 798 -2.95 29.32 -40.53
C ASN A 798 -3.91 29.34 -39.33
N PHE A 799 -4.14 28.20 -38.66
CA PHE A 799 -4.97 28.15 -37.45
C PHE A 799 -4.39 29.00 -36.32
N LEU A 800 -3.06 29.04 -36.12
CA LEU A 800 -2.44 29.92 -35.12
C LEU A 800 -2.62 31.40 -35.46
N GLU A 801 -2.54 31.78 -36.74
CA GLU A 801 -2.74 33.15 -37.20
C GLU A 801 -4.20 33.60 -37.02
N ARG A 802 -5.16 32.71 -37.30
CA ARG A 802 -6.59 32.94 -37.03
C ARG A 802 -6.87 33.04 -35.53
N ALA A 803 -6.31 32.11 -34.73
CA ALA A 803 -6.42 32.13 -33.28
C ALA A 803 -5.92 33.45 -32.69
N LEU A 804 -4.78 33.97 -33.18
CA LEU A 804 -4.25 35.26 -32.73
C LEU A 804 -5.16 36.42 -33.10
N THR A 805 -5.73 36.41 -34.31
CA THR A 805 -6.68 37.44 -34.76
C THR A 805 -7.91 37.49 -33.86
N ASP A 806 -8.51 36.33 -33.58
CA ASP A 806 -9.70 36.22 -32.75
C ASP A 806 -9.41 36.48 -31.26
N ALA A 807 -8.26 36.00 -30.75
CA ALA A 807 -7.82 36.26 -29.37
C ALA A 807 -7.64 37.76 -29.09
N ARG A 808 -7.24 38.56 -30.08
CA ARG A 808 -7.12 40.01 -29.92
C ARG A 808 -8.46 40.73 -29.80
N GLN A 809 -9.52 40.14 -30.35
CA GLN A 809 -10.88 40.69 -30.41
C GLN A 809 -11.77 40.24 -29.24
N THR A 810 -11.31 39.31 -28.40
CA THR A 810 -12.09 38.87 -27.25
C THR A 810 -12.29 40.00 -26.23
N ALA A 811 -13.50 40.11 -25.67
CA ALA A 811 -13.82 41.09 -24.65
C ALA A 811 -13.26 40.71 -23.26
N SER A 812 -13.02 39.41 -23.01
CA SER A 812 -12.47 38.93 -21.74
C SER A 812 -10.95 39.06 -21.74
N VAL A 813 -10.44 40.00 -20.96
CA VAL A 813 -8.99 40.24 -20.92
C VAL A 813 -8.22 39.08 -20.25
N GLY A 814 -8.81 38.40 -19.27
CA GLY A 814 -8.21 37.19 -18.68
C GLY A 814 -8.06 36.08 -19.73
N LEU A 815 -9.11 35.85 -20.53
CA LEU A 815 -9.07 34.92 -21.65
C LEU A 815 -8.07 35.37 -22.74
N LYS A 816 -8.01 36.67 -23.04
CA LYS A 816 -7.04 37.24 -23.99
C LYS A 816 -5.60 36.88 -23.57
N VAL A 817 -5.22 37.17 -22.32
CA VAL A 817 -3.87 36.86 -21.80
C VAL A 817 -3.58 35.36 -21.90
N ASN A 818 -4.53 34.52 -21.50
CA ASN A 818 -4.38 33.07 -21.61
C ASN A 818 -4.16 32.59 -23.05
N LEU A 819 -4.98 33.08 -24.00
CA LEU A 819 -4.88 32.75 -25.43
C LEU A 819 -3.55 33.23 -26.04
N LEU A 820 -3.11 34.45 -25.74
CA LEU A 820 -1.82 34.96 -26.22
C LEU A 820 -0.65 34.06 -25.76
N GLY A 821 -0.67 33.64 -24.49
CA GLY A 821 0.30 32.69 -23.94
C GLY A 821 0.25 31.34 -24.66
N GLN A 822 -0.93 30.76 -24.81
CA GLN A 822 -1.15 29.47 -25.50
C GLN A 822 -0.70 29.48 -26.97
N ILE A 823 -0.97 30.56 -27.70
CA ILE A 823 -0.56 30.73 -29.10
C ILE A 823 0.96 30.90 -29.19
N ALA A 824 1.56 31.71 -28.31
CA ALA A 824 3.01 31.89 -28.26
C ALA A 824 3.75 30.59 -27.93
N ASP A 825 3.22 29.79 -26.99
CA ASP A 825 3.81 28.50 -26.60
C ASP A 825 3.90 27.55 -27.80
N ARG A 826 2.84 27.47 -28.61
CA ARG A 826 2.81 26.66 -29.84
C ARG A 826 3.78 27.13 -30.92
N TRP A 827 4.08 28.43 -30.98
CA TRP A 827 5.16 28.96 -31.82
C TRP A 827 6.55 28.63 -31.26
N LEU A 828 6.74 28.70 -29.95
CA LEU A 828 7.99 28.31 -29.28
C LEU A 828 8.30 26.81 -29.48
N ASP A 829 7.30 25.94 -29.38
CA ASP A 829 7.45 24.49 -29.59
C ASP A 829 7.94 24.16 -31.01
N ARG A 830 7.63 25.01 -31.99
CA ARG A 830 8.10 24.92 -33.37
C ARG A 830 9.47 25.55 -33.60
N GLY A 831 10.05 26.20 -32.59
CA GLY A 831 11.29 26.96 -32.70
C GLY A 831 11.12 28.34 -33.36
N ALA A 832 9.90 28.85 -33.49
CA ALA A 832 9.60 30.13 -34.12
C ALA A 832 9.54 31.27 -33.09
N ILE A 833 10.65 31.49 -32.37
CA ILE A 833 10.73 32.50 -31.30
C ILE A 833 10.41 33.92 -31.78
N GLU A 834 10.78 34.26 -33.01
CA GLU A 834 10.49 35.58 -33.60
C GLU A 834 9.00 35.82 -33.81
N ARG A 835 8.18 34.76 -33.96
CA ARG A 835 6.72 34.87 -34.00
C ARG A 835 6.11 34.91 -32.60
N ALA A 836 6.67 34.17 -31.64
CA ALA A 836 6.20 34.14 -30.26
C ALA A 836 6.48 35.44 -29.50
N ARG A 837 7.66 36.05 -29.71
CA ARG A 837 8.13 37.25 -29.01
C ARG A 837 7.12 38.42 -29.04
N PRO A 838 6.64 38.91 -30.19
CA PRO A 838 5.70 40.03 -30.21
C PRO A 838 4.36 39.71 -29.52
N ILE A 839 3.91 38.46 -29.56
CA ILE A 839 2.68 38.00 -28.89
C ILE A 839 2.84 38.06 -27.36
N LEU A 840 3.99 37.61 -26.85
CA LEU A 840 4.30 37.65 -25.42
C LEU A 840 4.53 39.08 -24.92
N LEU A 841 5.15 39.95 -25.71
CA LEU A 841 5.27 41.38 -25.35
C LEU A 841 3.89 42.06 -25.28
N GLU A 842 3.00 41.78 -26.23
CA GLU A 842 1.61 42.26 -26.18
C GLU A 842 0.88 41.77 -24.92
N GLY A 843 0.99 40.48 -24.58
CA GLY A 843 0.40 39.93 -23.37
C GLY A 843 0.98 40.53 -22.09
N GLN A 844 2.29 40.81 -22.07
CA GLN A 844 2.97 41.46 -20.95
C GLN A 844 2.44 42.89 -20.71
N GLU A 845 2.20 43.66 -21.77
CA GLU A 845 1.58 44.99 -21.67
C GLU A 845 0.16 44.92 -21.10
N VAL A 846 -0.64 43.94 -21.56
CA VAL A 846 -2.00 43.71 -21.06
C VAL A 846 -1.98 43.34 -19.56
N VAL A 847 -1.07 42.48 -19.13
CA VAL A 847 -0.91 42.10 -17.71
C VAL A 847 -0.39 43.26 -16.85
N ALA A 848 0.48 44.10 -17.40
CA ALA A 848 1.02 45.27 -16.71
C ALA A 848 -0.04 46.36 -16.50
N ALA A 849 -0.95 46.55 -17.46
CA ALA A 849 -2.08 47.47 -17.37
C ALA A 849 -3.21 46.98 -16.45
N TRP A 850 -3.20 45.70 -16.05
CA TRP A 850 -4.24 45.10 -15.22
C TRP A 850 -4.14 45.53 -13.74
N PRO A 851 -5.27 45.83 -13.06
CA PRO A 851 -5.28 46.21 -11.64
C PRO A 851 -4.49 45.25 -10.75
N LYS A 852 -3.61 45.78 -9.89
CA LYS A 852 -2.73 44.99 -9.02
C LYS A 852 -3.48 44.23 -7.93
N GLU A 853 -4.67 44.72 -7.59
CA GLU A 853 -5.54 44.19 -6.57
C GLU A 853 -6.28 42.92 -7.04
N ASN A 854 -6.36 42.69 -8.35
CA ASN A 854 -7.07 41.56 -8.95
C ASN A 854 -6.08 40.45 -9.30
N TRP A 855 -6.21 39.32 -8.62
CA TRP A 855 -5.45 38.10 -8.90
C TRP A 855 -6.09 37.32 -10.05
N LEU A 856 -5.28 36.80 -10.98
CA LEU A 856 -5.70 35.98 -12.11
C LEU A 856 -4.76 34.79 -12.27
N SER A 857 -5.29 33.57 -12.13
CA SER A 857 -4.58 32.32 -12.43
C SER A 857 -4.05 32.26 -13.87
N GLU A 858 -4.72 32.93 -14.80
CA GLU A 858 -4.38 33.01 -16.21
C GLU A 858 -3.07 33.77 -16.45
N SER A 859 -2.74 34.72 -15.57
CA SER A 859 -1.48 35.46 -15.64
C SER A 859 -0.27 34.61 -15.24
N GLU A 860 -0.45 33.58 -14.41
CA GLU A 860 0.61 32.65 -14.04
C GLU A 860 0.95 31.71 -15.20
N ALA A 861 -0.07 31.10 -15.83
CA ALA A 861 0.12 30.25 -17.00
C ALA A 861 0.75 31.01 -18.17
N PHE A 862 0.37 32.29 -18.36
CA PHE A 862 1.03 33.16 -19.32
C PHE A 862 2.50 33.44 -18.94
N ALA A 863 2.77 33.72 -17.66
CA ALA A 863 4.12 34.00 -17.16
C ALA A 863 5.08 32.80 -17.35
N GLU A 864 4.59 31.56 -17.24
CA GLU A 864 5.35 30.36 -17.56
C GLU A 864 5.91 30.37 -19.00
N VAL A 865 5.14 30.91 -19.95
CA VAL A 865 5.55 31.07 -21.35
C VAL A 865 6.42 32.31 -21.55
N LEU A 866 6.07 33.43 -20.88
CA LEU A 866 6.85 34.67 -20.92
C LEU A 866 8.31 34.45 -20.49
N ALA A 867 8.57 33.53 -19.57
CA ALA A 867 9.90 33.18 -19.09
C ALA A 867 10.89 32.82 -20.22
N ALA A 868 10.40 32.33 -21.35
CA ALA A 868 11.20 32.03 -22.54
C ALA A 868 11.87 33.28 -23.15
N ILE A 869 11.32 34.48 -22.95
CA ILE A 869 11.85 35.74 -23.49
C ILE A 869 12.18 36.80 -22.42
N ASP A 870 11.55 36.73 -21.25
CA ASP A 870 11.72 37.67 -20.13
C ASP A 870 11.51 36.94 -18.78
N LEU A 871 12.53 36.18 -18.37
CA LEU A 871 12.51 35.45 -17.10
C LEU A 871 12.30 36.36 -15.87
N PRO A 872 12.98 37.53 -15.74
CA PRO A 872 12.76 38.42 -14.61
C PRO A 872 11.29 38.86 -14.47
N ALA A 873 10.61 39.21 -15.57
CA ALA A 873 9.21 39.57 -15.53
C ALA A 873 8.30 38.39 -15.14
N ALA A 874 8.58 37.19 -15.67
CA ALA A 874 7.85 35.98 -15.29
C ALA A 874 7.96 35.67 -13.78
N VAL A 875 9.19 35.71 -13.24
CA VAL A 875 9.43 35.47 -11.80
C VAL A 875 8.78 36.54 -10.93
N ALA A 876 8.70 37.79 -11.40
CA ALA A 876 7.97 38.84 -10.70
C ALA A 876 6.46 38.55 -10.66
N LEU A 877 5.90 37.98 -11.73
CA LEU A 877 4.48 37.59 -11.79
C LEU A 877 4.17 36.41 -10.86
N PHE A 878 5.02 35.39 -10.79
CA PHE A 878 4.84 34.26 -9.85
C PHE A 878 4.83 34.67 -8.37
N LYS A 879 5.41 35.84 -8.06
CA LYS A 879 5.50 36.40 -6.69
C LYS A 879 4.43 37.47 -6.42
N ARG A 880 3.60 37.85 -7.41
CA ARG A 880 2.56 38.88 -7.27
C ARG A 880 1.50 38.39 -6.27
N GLN A 881 0.94 39.31 -5.48
CA GLN A 881 -0.14 39.02 -4.52
C GLN A 881 -1.38 39.85 -4.88
N GLY A 882 -2.59 39.33 -4.60
CA GLY A 882 -3.85 40.01 -4.91
C GLY A 882 -4.96 39.74 -3.89
N ARG A 883 -6.11 40.41 -4.01
CA ARG A 883 -7.21 40.36 -3.02
C ARG A 883 -7.80 38.98 -2.79
N THR A 884 -7.84 38.13 -3.81
CA THR A 884 -8.37 36.76 -3.73
C THR A 884 -7.31 35.70 -3.44
N ASN A 885 -6.02 36.09 -3.39
CA ASN A 885 -4.90 35.22 -3.03
C ASN A 885 -3.96 35.96 -2.05
N VAL A 886 -4.39 36.03 -0.78
CA VAL A 886 -3.71 36.74 0.33
C VAL A 886 -2.72 35.88 1.10
N SER A 887 -2.57 34.60 0.75
CA SER A 887 -1.55 33.73 1.36
C SER A 887 -0.19 33.97 0.69
N PRO A 888 0.93 33.93 1.42
CA PRO A 888 2.25 33.88 0.79
C PRO A 888 2.26 32.72 -0.21
N THR A 889 2.70 32.95 -1.45
CA THR A 889 2.89 31.87 -2.44
C THR A 889 3.78 30.83 -1.77
N ASP A 890 3.20 29.67 -1.45
CA ASP A 890 3.95 28.64 -0.76
C ASP A 890 5.11 28.17 -1.67
N PRO A 891 6.25 27.73 -1.11
CA PRO A 891 7.40 27.31 -1.91
C PRO A 891 7.08 26.23 -2.96
N ALA A 892 6.04 25.42 -2.76
CA ALA A 892 5.65 24.38 -3.70
C ALA A 892 4.99 24.97 -4.95
N THR A 893 4.06 25.91 -4.77
CA THR A 893 3.41 26.63 -5.88
C THR A 893 4.44 27.40 -6.71
N LEU A 894 5.39 28.09 -6.06
CA LEU A 894 6.47 28.78 -6.78
C LEU A 894 7.37 27.80 -7.54
N ASN A 895 7.73 26.67 -6.93
CA ASN A 895 8.52 25.63 -7.60
C ASN A 895 7.79 25.03 -8.80
N ARG A 896 6.45 24.90 -8.75
CA ARG A 896 5.63 24.45 -9.88
C ARG A 896 5.75 25.38 -11.07
N HIS A 897 5.53 26.68 -10.86
CA HIS A 897 5.64 27.67 -11.93
C HIS A 897 7.07 27.78 -12.47
N ASN A 898 8.08 27.76 -11.59
CA ASN A 898 9.49 27.72 -12.01
C ASN A 898 9.80 26.47 -12.85
N GLY A 899 9.25 25.32 -12.48
CA GLY A 899 9.38 24.08 -13.25
C GLY A 899 8.76 24.19 -14.65
N GLN A 900 7.53 24.73 -14.75
CA GLN A 900 6.86 24.95 -16.04
C GLN A 900 7.59 25.97 -16.93
N ALA A 901 8.13 27.03 -16.33
CA ALA A 901 9.01 27.99 -17.01
C ALA A 901 10.31 27.33 -17.51
N ALA A 902 10.92 26.46 -16.69
CA ALA A 902 12.15 25.76 -17.04
C ALA A 902 12.00 24.86 -18.28
N ILE A 903 10.85 24.19 -18.46
CA ILE A 903 10.57 23.36 -19.64
C ILE A 903 10.70 24.18 -20.93
N ARG A 904 10.16 25.40 -20.95
CA ARG A 904 10.16 26.28 -22.12
C ARG A 904 11.52 26.94 -22.30
N LEU A 905 12.12 27.41 -21.20
CA LEU A 905 13.44 28.02 -21.21
C LEU A 905 14.54 27.05 -21.65
N ALA A 906 14.39 25.75 -21.40
CA ALA A 906 15.34 24.71 -21.80
C ALA A 906 15.60 24.66 -23.32
N ARG A 907 14.65 25.15 -24.14
CA ARG A 907 14.78 25.23 -25.60
C ARG A 907 15.65 26.41 -26.07
N ILE A 908 15.99 27.33 -25.18
CA ILE A 908 16.61 28.63 -25.50
C ILE A 908 17.88 28.82 -24.65
N ASP A 909 17.74 28.68 -23.33
CA ASP A 909 18.82 28.82 -22.35
C ASP A 909 18.78 27.64 -21.35
N PRO A 910 19.44 26.52 -21.70
CA PRO A 910 19.55 25.35 -20.82
C PRO A 910 20.14 25.66 -19.45
N ALA A 911 21.00 26.69 -19.34
CA ALA A 911 21.67 27.03 -18.10
C ALA A 911 20.74 27.73 -17.10
N GLN A 912 19.91 28.67 -17.57
CA GLN A 912 18.88 29.26 -16.72
C GLN A 912 17.75 28.28 -16.41
N ALA A 913 17.38 27.42 -17.35
CA ALA A 913 16.40 26.37 -17.09
C ALA A 913 16.86 25.41 -15.96
N GLU A 914 18.12 24.96 -15.98
CA GLU A 914 18.70 24.15 -14.88
C GLU A 914 18.60 24.87 -13.52
N ARG A 915 18.83 26.18 -13.47
CA ARG A 915 18.71 26.98 -12.22
C ARG A 915 17.28 27.07 -11.68
N LEU A 916 16.28 27.07 -12.56
CA LEU A 916 14.86 27.11 -12.18
C LEU A 916 14.31 25.77 -11.71
N ILE A 917 14.97 24.66 -12.09
CA ILE A 917 14.62 23.31 -11.65
C ILE A 917 15.06 23.15 -10.18
N ALA A 918 14.26 23.71 -9.25
CA ALA A 918 14.55 23.76 -7.81
C ALA A 918 14.68 22.36 -7.17
N PRO A 919 15.53 22.16 -6.15
CA PRO A 919 15.72 20.86 -5.48
C PRO A 919 14.41 20.28 -4.90
N PRO A 920 14.39 18.96 -4.54
CA PRO A 920 13.18 18.29 -4.06
C PRO A 920 12.48 19.05 -2.92
N SER A 921 11.17 19.26 -3.04
CA SER A 921 10.31 19.84 -2.01
C SER A 921 9.18 18.88 -1.69
N LEU A 922 8.80 18.78 -0.41
CA LEU A 922 7.79 17.87 0.14
C LEU A 922 6.38 18.01 -0.46
N TYR A 923 6.14 19.08 -1.22
CA TYR A 923 4.84 19.42 -1.79
C TYR A 923 4.88 19.56 -3.31
N PHE A 924 6.01 19.25 -3.97
CA PHE A 924 6.15 19.35 -5.42
C PHE A 924 6.11 17.96 -6.08
N TYR A 925 4.89 17.46 -6.32
CA TYR A 925 4.62 16.08 -6.76
C TYR A 925 5.00 15.79 -8.23
N ASP A 926 5.27 16.79 -9.08
CA ASP A 926 5.50 16.61 -10.53
C ASP A 926 6.94 16.91 -11.00
N ARG A 927 7.93 16.89 -10.08
CA ARG A 927 9.35 17.10 -10.46
C ARG A 927 9.82 16.15 -11.57
N PRO A 928 9.54 14.83 -11.54
CA PRO A 928 10.02 13.94 -12.59
C PRO A 928 9.52 14.33 -13.99
N GLY A 929 8.24 14.70 -14.12
CA GLY A 929 7.67 15.17 -15.38
C GLY A 929 8.37 16.43 -15.90
N VAL A 930 8.62 17.40 -15.01
CA VAL A 930 9.38 18.61 -15.35
C VAL A 930 10.80 18.30 -15.82
N VAL A 931 11.53 17.44 -15.10
CA VAL A 931 12.92 17.11 -15.47
C VAL A 931 12.97 16.36 -16.81
N LEU A 932 12.08 15.38 -17.03
CA LEU A 932 12.02 14.66 -18.31
C LEU A 932 11.74 15.61 -19.48
N LYS A 933 10.72 16.48 -19.36
CA LYS A 933 10.34 17.44 -20.40
C LYS A 933 11.44 18.48 -20.67
N ALA A 934 12.00 19.07 -19.61
CA ALA A 934 13.07 20.05 -19.73
C ALA A 934 14.34 19.44 -20.34
N THR A 935 14.78 18.26 -19.88
CA THR A 935 16.01 17.63 -20.39
C THR A 935 15.89 17.14 -21.83
N ARG A 936 14.71 16.70 -22.27
CA ARG A 936 14.41 16.46 -23.70
C ARG A 936 14.64 17.72 -24.53
N ALA A 937 14.15 18.87 -24.08
CA ALA A 937 14.39 20.14 -24.76
C ALA A 937 15.88 20.56 -24.72
N MET A 938 16.54 20.43 -23.56
CA MET A 938 17.96 20.76 -23.40
C MET A 938 18.86 19.90 -24.29
N ALA A 939 18.54 18.62 -24.50
CA ALA A 939 19.36 17.68 -25.28
C ALA A 939 19.67 18.15 -26.70
N LYS A 940 18.79 18.99 -27.27
CA LYS A 940 19.00 19.62 -28.59
C LYS A 940 20.20 20.57 -28.57
N LEU A 941 20.38 21.34 -27.49
CA LEU A 941 21.41 22.39 -27.37
C LEU A 941 22.62 21.96 -26.53
N ASP A 942 22.41 21.33 -25.38
CA ASP A 942 23.43 20.96 -24.39
C ASP A 942 23.11 19.59 -23.77
N LEU A 943 23.56 18.52 -24.46
CA LEU A 943 23.33 17.13 -24.02
C LEU A 943 24.02 16.81 -22.69
N ALA A 944 25.21 17.38 -22.45
CA ALA A 944 25.97 17.12 -21.23
C ALA A 944 25.23 17.65 -20.00
N ARG A 945 24.66 18.86 -20.10
CA ARG A 945 23.79 19.42 -19.06
C ARG A 945 22.50 18.65 -18.91
N ALA A 946 21.85 18.30 -20.03
CA ALA A 946 20.63 17.51 -19.99
C ALA A 946 20.81 16.18 -19.21
N ARG A 947 21.94 15.49 -19.41
CA ARG A 947 22.30 14.27 -18.64
C ARG A 947 22.47 14.55 -17.15
N ARG A 948 23.23 15.58 -16.78
CA ARG A 948 23.43 15.93 -15.36
C ARG A 948 22.11 16.27 -14.67
N VAL A 949 21.25 17.04 -15.32
CA VAL A 949 19.94 17.41 -14.78
C VAL A 949 19.04 16.19 -14.65
N LEU A 950 19.07 15.26 -15.61
CA LEU A 950 18.33 14.00 -15.55
C LEU A 950 18.72 13.13 -14.36
N GLU A 951 20.01 13.09 -14.00
CA GLU A 951 20.51 12.34 -12.84
C GLU A 951 19.93 12.86 -11.51
N THR A 952 19.48 14.12 -11.45
CA THR A 952 18.84 14.70 -10.25
C THR A 952 17.42 14.19 -9.98
N ILE A 953 16.84 13.36 -10.85
CA ILE A 953 15.56 12.69 -10.58
C ILE A 953 15.69 11.73 -9.39
N ASP A 954 16.86 11.11 -9.20
CA ASP A 954 17.10 10.04 -8.21
C ASP A 954 17.36 10.56 -6.77
N ASP A 955 17.40 11.88 -6.56
CA ASP A 955 17.63 12.51 -5.24
C ASP A 955 16.39 12.49 -4.32
N GLN A 956 15.29 11.83 -4.70
CA GLN A 956 14.06 11.72 -3.89
C GLN A 956 14.14 10.56 -2.87
N ARG A 957 14.87 10.75 -1.76
CA ARG A 957 14.98 9.72 -0.70
C ARG A 957 13.86 9.70 0.35
N ASP A 958 12.88 10.61 0.30
CA ASP A 958 12.04 10.95 1.48
C ASP A 958 10.51 10.96 1.29
N SER A 959 9.97 10.40 0.21
CA SER A 959 8.52 10.13 0.11
C SER A 959 8.26 8.64 0.01
N ASP A 960 7.20 8.16 0.64
CA ASP A 960 6.62 6.81 0.45
C ASP A 960 6.25 6.49 -1.02
N MET A 961 6.47 7.45 -1.94
CA MET A 961 6.55 7.27 -3.38
C MET A 961 8.01 6.94 -3.73
N THR A 962 8.36 5.66 -3.65
CA THR A 962 9.59 5.03 -4.15
C THR A 962 10.35 5.87 -5.21
N ALA A 963 11.60 6.24 -4.90
CA ALA A 963 12.57 6.72 -5.89
C ALA A 963 12.60 5.74 -7.07
N ASN A 964 11.99 6.11 -8.18
CA ASN A 964 11.82 5.18 -9.29
C ASN A 964 13.12 5.20 -10.12
N SER A 965 14.10 4.41 -9.68
CA SER A 965 15.43 4.27 -10.30
C SER A 965 15.40 3.97 -11.82
N SER A 966 14.23 3.61 -12.36
CA SER A 966 13.95 3.41 -13.79
C SER A 966 13.75 4.72 -14.58
N LEU A 967 13.51 5.86 -13.93
CA LEU A 967 13.25 7.13 -14.61
C LEU A 967 14.49 7.75 -15.23
N VAL A 968 15.68 7.55 -14.65
CA VAL A 968 16.95 7.97 -15.28
C VAL A 968 17.17 7.25 -16.61
N PRO A 969 17.18 5.90 -16.67
CA PRO A 969 17.35 5.22 -17.95
C PRO A 969 16.17 5.44 -18.89
N PHE A 970 14.93 5.60 -18.40
CA PHE A 970 13.80 6.03 -19.24
C PHE A 970 14.02 7.43 -19.85
N GLY A 971 14.52 8.37 -19.05
CA GLY A 971 14.84 9.72 -19.49
C GLY A 971 15.97 9.78 -20.52
N LEU A 972 16.89 8.81 -20.56
CA LEU A 972 17.86 8.70 -21.65
C LEU A 972 17.16 8.51 -23.01
N GLY A 973 16.03 7.81 -23.04
CA GLY A 973 15.18 7.73 -24.22
C GLY A 973 14.62 9.10 -24.61
N TRP A 974 14.19 9.91 -23.64
CA TRP A 974 13.71 11.28 -23.90
C TRP A 974 14.83 12.17 -24.45
N LEU A 975 16.06 12.04 -23.95
CA LEU A 975 17.22 12.73 -24.51
C LEU A 975 17.48 12.29 -25.95
N ALA A 976 17.34 10.99 -26.25
CA ALA A 976 17.48 10.47 -27.60
C ALA A 976 16.51 11.18 -28.55
N ASP A 977 15.27 11.43 -28.13
CA ASP A 977 14.31 12.18 -28.94
C ASP A 977 14.77 13.59 -29.28
N GLY A 978 15.12 14.34 -28.23
CA GLY A 978 15.48 15.75 -28.37
C GLY A 978 16.73 15.90 -29.22
N ARG A 979 17.63 14.90 -29.13
CA ARG A 979 18.88 14.87 -29.88
C ARG A 979 18.70 14.47 -31.33
N PHE A 980 17.69 13.67 -31.67
CA PHE A 980 17.55 13.03 -32.99
C PHE A 980 17.65 14.02 -34.16
N SER A 981 16.97 15.16 -34.08
CA SER A 981 16.98 16.17 -35.15
C SER A 981 18.36 16.80 -35.42
N THR A 982 19.29 16.70 -34.46
CA THR A 982 20.63 17.32 -34.53
C THR A 982 21.75 16.30 -34.69
N ASN A 983 21.65 15.14 -34.05
CA ASN A 983 22.63 14.06 -34.13
C ASN A 983 21.94 12.69 -33.98
N PRO A 984 21.51 12.08 -35.09
CA PRO A 984 20.83 10.78 -35.08
C PRO A 984 21.66 9.62 -34.53
N VAL A 985 22.99 9.65 -34.71
CA VAL A 985 23.89 8.58 -34.24
C VAL A 985 23.95 8.57 -32.71
N GLU A 986 24.15 9.75 -32.12
CA GLU A 986 24.16 9.89 -30.66
C GLU A 986 22.79 9.62 -30.04
N ALA A 987 21.71 10.00 -30.73
CA ALA A 987 20.34 9.66 -30.32
C ALA A 987 20.13 8.13 -30.24
N ARG A 988 20.56 7.36 -31.24
CA ARG A 988 20.47 5.89 -31.20
C ARG A 988 21.30 5.29 -30.05
N ARG A 989 22.48 5.84 -29.78
CA ARG A 989 23.33 5.43 -28.63
C ARG A 989 22.64 5.65 -27.28
N LEU A 990 21.99 6.81 -27.10
CA LEU A 990 21.20 7.13 -25.91
C LEU A 990 20.00 6.17 -25.75
N LEU A 991 19.32 5.84 -26.84
CA LEU A 991 18.21 4.89 -26.83
C LEU A 991 18.69 3.49 -26.44
N ASP A 992 19.89 3.08 -26.88
CA ASP A 992 20.49 1.81 -26.47
C ASP A 992 20.81 1.76 -24.99
N GLU A 993 21.43 2.82 -24.45
CA GLU A 993 21.69 2.97 -23.02
C GLU A 993 20.39 2.93 -22.19
N ALA A 994 19.32 3.56 -22.69
CA ALA A 994 18.01 3.55 -22.05
C ALA A 994 17.48 2.11 -21.87
N PHE A 995 17.43 1.35 -22.97
CA PHE A 995 16.95 -0.04 -22.93
C PHE A 995 17.87 -0.95 -22.11
N VAL A 996 19.20 -0.76 -22.14
CA VAL A 996 20.14 -1.53 -21.31
C VAL A 996 19.94 -1.24 -19.83
N GLY A 997 19.84 0.04 -19.44
CA GLY A 997 19.64 0.44 -18.04
C GLY A 997 18.29 -0.05 -17.50
N LEU A 998 17.22 0.09 -18.27
CA LEU A 998 15.90 -0.47 -17.92
C LEU A 998 15.97 -2.00 -17.79
N ARG A 999 16.57 -2.69 -18.76
CA ARG A 999 16.72 -4.15 -18.73
C ARG A 999 17.45 -4.65 -17.47
N GLN A 1000 18.54 -3.99 -17.08
CA GLN A 1000 19.28 -4.33 -15.86
C GLN A 1000 18.44 -4.16 -14.59
N LEU A 1001 17.57 -3.14 -14.53
CA LEU A 1001 16.66 -2.95 -13.41
C LEU A 1001 15.56 -4.01 -13.36
N ALA A 1002 14.98 -4.38 -14.51
CA ALA A 1002 14.02 -5.48 -14.60
C ALA A 1002 14.64 -6.79 -14.08
N VAL A 1003 15.89 -7.06 -14.43
CA VAL A 1003 16.64 -8.24 -13.94
C VAL A 1003 16.87 -8.19 -12.43
N LYS A 1004 17.26 -7.04 -11.88
CA LYS A 1004 17.59 -6.88 -10.46
C LYS A 1004 16.36 -6.94 -9.54
N ARG A 1005 15.22 -6.39 -9.96
CA ARG A 1005 13.97 -6.28 -9.16
C ARG A 1005 13.15 -7.58 -9.08
N ASN A 1006 13.76 -8.74 -9.34
CA ASN A 1006 13.15 -10.08 -9.39
C ASN A 1006 12.68 -10.63 -8.00
N SER A 1007 12.30 -9.76 -7.06
CA SER A 1007 11.89 -10.11 -5.68
C SER A 1007 10.41 -9.85 -5.36
N GLY A 1008 9.57 -9.48 -6.34
CA GLY A 1008 8.11 -9.57 -6.18
C GLY A 1008 7.39 -8.40 -5.50
N GLN A 1009 7.95 -7.18 -5.48
CA GLN A 1009 7.24 -6.00 -4.96
C GLN A 1009 6.54 -5.23 -6.10
N GLY A 1010 5.22 -5.40 -6.18
CA GLY A 1010 4.32 -4.57 -6.99
C GLY A 1010 4.07 -3.24 -6.29
N ARG A 1011 4.33 -2.13 -7.00
CA ARG A 1011 3.75 -0.78 -6.79
C ARG A 1011 4.32 0.29 -7.75
N ASP A 1012 5.40 0.00 -8.48
CA ASP A 1012 5.93 0.95 -9.48
C ASP A 1012 5.44 0.61 -10.91
N THR A 1013 5.24 1.63 -11.75
CA THR A 1013 5.13 1.48 -13.21
C THR A 1013 6.15 0.45 -13.69
N THR A 1014 5.69 -0.66 -14.26
CA THR A 1014 6.59 -1.77 -14.57
C THR A 1014 7.66 -1.29 -15.55
N VAL A 1015 8.91 -1.74 -15.37
CA VAL A 1015 10.01 -1.42 -16.29
C VAL A 1015 9.62 -1.74 -17.73
N ALA A 1016 8.87 -2.83 -17.96
CA ALA A 1016 8.30 -3.17 -19.26
C ALA A 1016 7.38 -2.07 -19.82
N THR A 1017 6.52 -1.46 -19.01
CA THR A 1017 5.67 -0.33 -19.42
C THR A 1017 6.51 0.87 -19.85
N LEU A 1018 7.55 1.24 -19.09
CA LEU A 1018 8.44 2.34 -19.47
C LEU A 1018 9.23 2.03 -20.76
N MET A 1019 9.65 0.78 -20.95
CA MET A 1019 10.26 0.35 -22.22
C MET A 1019 9.25 0.39 -23.38
N ALA A 1020 7.98 0.06 -23.14
CA ALA A 1020 6.91 0.11 -24.14
C ALA A 1020 6.57 1.55 -24.57
N GLU A 1021 6.60 2.50 -23.63
CA GLU A 1021 6.47 3.94 -23.90
C GLU A 1021 7.58 4.47 -24.83
N LEU A 1022 8.75 3.81 -24.89
CA LEU A 1022 9.84 4.16 -25.82
C LEU A 1022 9.67 3.58 -27.24
N LEU A 1023 8.69 2.72 -27.50
CA LEU A 1023 8.54 2.07 -28.82
C LEU A 1023 8.24 3.05 -29.97
N PRO A 1024 7.40 4.10 -29.81
CA PRO A 1024 7.22 5.11 -30.87
C PRO A 1024 8.52 5.82 -31.26
N VAL A 1025 9.44 5.94 -30.30
CA VAL A 1025 10.78 6.49 -30.49
C VAL A 1025 11.63 5.55 -31.30
N VAL A 1026 11.60 4.25 -30.97
CA VAL A 1026 12.30 3.21 -31.71
C VAL A 1026 11.81 3.18 -33.15
N GLU A 1027 10.50 3.17 -33.39
CA GLU A 1027 9.92 3.19 -34.73
C GLU A 1027 10.42 4.39 -35.56
N ARG A 1028 10.54 5.57 -34.94
CA ARG A 1028 11.00 6.80 -35.61
C ARG A 1028 12.51 6.86 -35.83
N LEU A 1029 13.32 6.41 -34.86
CA LEU A 1029 14.78 6.56 -34.85
C LEU A 1029 15.52 5.37 -35.47
N ASP A 1030 14.97 4.16 -35.28
CA ASP A 1030 15.59 2.89 -35.65
C ASP A 1030 14.53 1.78 -35.87
N PRO A 1031 13.72 1.87 -36.94
CA PRO A 1031 12.58 0.98 -37.16
C PRO A 1031 12.98 -0.51 -37.31
N GLU A 1032 14.20 -0.81 -37.76
CA GLU A 1032 14.69 -2.19 -37.88
C GLU A 1032 14.86 -2.87 -36.52
N ARG A 1033 14.96 -2.10 -35.43
CA ARG A 1033 15.09 -2.62 -34.07
C ARG A 1033 13.77 -2.71 -33.32
N LEU A 1034 12.66 -2.25 -33.90
CA LEU A 1034 11.37 -2.25 -33.22
C LEU A 1034 10.96 -3.65 -32.72
N THR A 1035 11.17 -4.66 -33.56
CA THR A 1035 10.87 -6.06 -33.22
C THR A 1035 11.67 -6.58 -32.04
N GLU A 1036 12.98 -6.38 -32.01
CA GLU A 1036 13.80 -6.79 -30.85
C GLU A 1036 13.46 -6.00 -29.59
N ARG A 1037 13.08 -4.72 -29.71
CA ARG A 1037 12.67 -3.89 -28.56
C ARG A 1037 11.35 -4.34 -27.95
N ILE A 1038 10.38 -4.79 -28.76
CA ILE A 1038 9.13 -5.38 -28.27
C ILE A 1038 9.38 -6.69 -27.53
N TRP A 1039 10.27 -7.55 -28.03
CA TRP A 1039 10.65 -8.77 -27.30
C TRP A 1039 11.41 -8.45 -26.01
N LEU A 1040 12.25 -7.41 -25.98
CA LEU A 1040 12.90 -6.94 -24.75
C LEU A 1040 11.89 -6.41 -23.73
N VAL A 1041 10.83 -5.72 -24.17
CA VAL A 1041 9.68 -5.33 -23.33
C VAL A 1041 9.03 -6.58 -22.74
N ALA A 1042 8.69 -7.56 -23.56
CA ALA A 1042 8.08 -8.82 -23.12
C ALA A 1042 8.94 -9.56 -22.08
N ALA A 1043 10.25 -9.60 -22.30
CA ALA A 1043 11.21 -10.24 -21.41
C ALA A 1043 11.45 -9.48 -20.10
N SER A 1044 11.03 -8.21 -19.99
CA SER A 1044 11.31 -7.32 -18.84
C SER A 1044 10.09 -7.12 -17.93
N ARG A 1045 9.05 -7.94 -18.11
CA ARG A 1045 7.88 -7.96 -17.24
C ARG A 1045 8.23 -8.53 -15.87
N ALA A 1046 7.63 -7.95 -14.83
CA ALA A 1046 7.71 -8.48 -13.48
C ALA A 1046 7.09 -9.90 -13.45
N PRO A 1047 7.61 -10.83 -12.62
CA PRO A 1047 6.98 -12.13 -12.44
C PRO A 1047 5.51 -11.98 -12.04
N SER A 1048 4.64 -12.83 -12.58
CA SER A 1048 3.23 -12.87 -12.21
C SER A 1048 3.11 -13.65 -10.90
N ILE A 1049 3.42 -12.97 -9.80
CA ILE A 1049 3.20 -13.45 -8.43
C ILE A 1049 1.97 -12.69 -7.94
N LEU A 1050 1.00 -13.39 -7.36
CA LEU A 1050 -0.08 -12.82 -6.56
C LEU A 1050 -1.24 -12.21 -7.38
N GLU A 1051 -2.41 -12.29 -6.79
CA GLU A 1051 -3.60 -11.58 -7.26
C GLU A 1051 -3.25 -10.11 -7.54
N PRO A 1052 -3.52 -9.56 -8.73
CA PRO A 1052 -3.50 -8.12 -8.88
C PRO A 1052 -4.53 -7.56 -7.91
N ASN A 1053 -4.10 -6.76 -6.95
CA ASN A 1053 -5.06 -6.02 -6.15
C ASN A 1053 -5.78 -4.99 -7.05
N THR A 1054 -6.92 -4.46 -6.63
CA THR A 1054 -7.71 -3.54 -7.47
C THR A 1054 -6.96 -2.28 -7.94
N GLN A 1055 -5.86 -1.89 -7.26
CA GLN A 1055 -5.01 -0.77 -7.69
C GLN A 1055 -4.02 -1.16 -8.79
N GLU A 1056 -3.59 -2.42 -8.86
CA GLU A 1056 -2.62 -2.92 -9.84
C GLU A 1056 -3.24 -3.11 -11.23
N VAL A 1057 -4.55 -3.35 -11.30
CA VAL A 1057 -5.32 -3.62 -12.54
C VAL A 1057 -5.19 -2.51 -13.59
N GLU A 1058 -5.13 -1.24 -13.18
CA GLU A 1058 -4.97 -0.10 -14.10
C GLU A 1058 -3.56 -0.08 -14.74
N GLY A 1059 -2.53 -0.43 -13.97
CA GLY A 1059 -1.16 -0.55 -14.45
C GLY A 1059 -0.98 -1.72 -15.43
N GLU A 1060 -1.71 -2.82 -15.23
CA GLU A 1060 -1.54 -4.04 -16.01
C GLU A 1060 -2.03 -3.94 -17.46
N LEU A 1061 -3.08 -3.16 -17.77
CA LEU A 1061 -3.54 -2.98 -19.16
C LEU A 1061 -2.85 -1.83 -19.92
N THR A 1062 -2.03 -1.02 -19.25
CA THR A 1062 -1.24 0.01 -19.96
C THR A 1062 -0.22 -0.65 -20.89
N LEU A 1063 0.45 -1.71 -20.46
CA LEU A 1063 1.42 -2.44 -21.27
C LEU A 1063 0.81 -3.06 -22.55
N PRO A 1064 -0.27 -3.87 -22.50
CA PRO A 1064 -0.90 -4.39 -23.71
C PRO A 1064 -1.43 -3.28 -24.63
N MET A 1065 -1.97 -2.19 -24.09
CA MET A 1065 -2.37 -1.03 -24.90
C MET A 1065 -1.20 -0.49 -25.74
N LEU A 1066 -0.03 -0.29 -25.14
CA LEU A 1066 1.16 0.23 -25.83
C LEU A 1066 1.71 -0.77 -26.86
N VAL A 1067 1.73 -2.06 -26.53
CA VAL A 1067 2.28 -3.10 -27.42
C VAL A 1067 1.32 -3.48 -28.55
N ALA A 1068 0.01 -3.40 -28.35
CA ALA A 1068 -1.00 -3.69 -29.38
C ALA A 1068 -0.92 -2.78 -30.60
N ARG A 1069 -0.31 -1.59 -30.44
CA ARG A 1069 0.06 -0.70 -31.53
C ARG A 1069 0.96 -1.39 -32.57
N TYR A 1070 1.71 -2.42 -32.18
CA TYR A 1070 2.71 -3.08 -33.01
C TYR A 1070 2.49 -4.58 -33.17
N ASP A 1071 2.10 -5.28 -32.09
CA ASP A 1071 1.85 -6.72 -32.09
C ASP A 1071 0.67 -7.05 -31.16
N ARG A 1072 -0.49 -7.33 -31.77
CA ARG A 1072 -1.71 -7.69 -31.03
C ARG A 1072 -1.60 -9.04 -30.36
N ALA A 1073 -0.89 -10.00 -30.94
CA ALA A 1073 -0.80 -11.35 -30.38
C ALA A 1073 -0.04 -11.33 -29.06
N ILE A 1074 1.07 -10.59 -29.00
CA ILE A 1074 1.80 -10.35 -27.75
C ILE A 1074 0.93 -9.59 -26.73
N ALA A 1075 0.23 -8.54 -27.17
CA ALA A 1075 -0.67 -7.78 -26.29
C ALA A 1075 -1.82 -8.63 -25.72
N VAL A 1076 -2.39 -9.56 -26.49
CA VAL A 1076 -3.38 -10.53 -26.00
C VAL A 1076 -2.80 -11.35 -24.86
N VAL A 1077 -1.57 -11.86 -25.00
CA VAL A 1077 -0.91 -12.65 -23.95
C VAL A 1077 -0.73 -11.84 -22.67
N PHE A 1078 -0.34 -10.56 -22.79
CA PHE A 1078 -0.24 -9.64 -21.65
C PHE A 1078 -1.59 -9.38 -20.97
N ALA A 1079 -2.65 -9.15 -21.75
CA ALA A 1079 -3.95 -8.74 -21.23
C ALA A 1079 -4.76 -9.91 -20.64
N THR A 1080 -4.61 -11.12 -21.18
CA THR A 1080 -5.48 -12.26 -20.84
C THR A 1080 -5.57 -12.55 -19.33
N PRO A 1081 -4.46 -12.61 -18.56
CA PRO A 1081 -4.54 -12.86 -17.11
C PRO A 1081 -5.40 -11.85 -16.37
N VAL A 1082 -5.34 -10.58 -16.78
CA VAL A 1082 -6.11 -9.47 -16.21
C VAL A 1082 -7.58 -9.59 -16.59
N LEU A 1083 -7.85 -9.83 -17.88
CA LEU A 1083 -9.22 -9.89 -18.42
C LEU A 1083 -10.02 -11.09 -17.87
N GLU A 1084 -9.39 -12.24 -17.64
CA GLU A 1084 -10.02 -13.42 -17.01
C GLU A 1084 -10.47 -13.17 -15.55
N ARG A 1085 -9.76 -12.27 -14.86
CA ARG A 1085 -9.99 -11.88 -13.46
C ARG A 1085 -10.88 -10.66 -13.31
N PHE A 1086 -11.05 -9.88 -14.37
CA PHE A 1086 -11.66 -8.56 -14.30
C PHE A 1086 -13.04 -8.54 -13.61
N PRO A 1087 -14.01 -9.43 -13.91
CA PRO A 1087 -15.30 -9.44 -13.22
C PRO A 1087 -15.18 -9.65 -11.70
N ASP A 1088 -14.22 -10.47 -11.26
CA ASP A 1088 -14.02 -10.79 -9.85
C ASP A 1088 -13.41 -9.60 -9.09
N LEU A 1089 -12.53 -8.84 -9.75
CA LEU A 1089 -11.86 -7.65 -9.19
C LEU A 1089 -12.82 -6.47 -9.01
N LEU A 1090 -13.88 -6.39 -9.81
CA LEU A 1090 -14.88 -5.33 -9.69
C LEU A 1090 -15.77 -5.45 -8.45
N VAL A 1091 -15.97 -6.65 -7.92
CA VAL A 1091 -16.73 -6.86 -6.67
C VAL A 1091 -16.06 -6.17 -5.48
N ASP A 1092 -14.73 -5.98 -5.54
CA ASP A 1092 -13.94 -5.30 -4.50
C ASP A 1092 -13.85 -3.78 -4.69
N SER A 1093 -13.95 -3.27 -5.93
CA SER A 1093 -13.64 -1.87 -6.26
C SER A 1093 -14.82 -0.90 -6.12
N ILE A 1094 -16.07 -1.40 -6.08
CA ILE A 1094 -17.31 -0.60 -6.07
C ILE A 1094 -17.38 0.36 -4.86
N GLU A 1095 -16.66 0.08 -3.76
CA GLU A 1095 -16.64 0.90 -2.55
C GLU A 1095 -15.58 2.01 -2.51
N ARG A 1096 -14.48 1.93 -3.26
CA ARG A 1096 -13.34 2.87 -3.10
C ARG A 1096 -12.64 3.40 -4.36
N TYR A 1097 -12.76 2.76 -5.54
CA TYR A 1097 -11.83 3.03 -6.67
C TYR A 1097 -12.51 3.13 -8.06
N ARG A 1098 -13.55 3.98 -8.17
CA ARG A 1098 -14.31 4.15 -9.44
C ARG A 1098 -13.50 4.80 -10.57
N SER A 1099 -12.58 5.73 -10.29
CA SER A 1099 -11.76 6.41 -11.31
C SER A 1099 -10.79 5.47 -12.04
N THR A 1100 -10.12 4.59 -11.29
CA THR A 1100 -9.19 3.54 -11.77
C THR A 1100 -9.85 2.57 -12.75
N THR A 1101 -11.13 2.27 -12.54
CA THR A 1101 -11.90 1.33 -13.37
C THR A 1101 -12.25 1.92 -14.74
N ALA A 1102 -12.40 3.24 -14.85
CA ALA A 1102 -12.62 3.91 -16.13
C ALA A 1102 -11.39 3.85 -17.04
N THR A 1103 -10.18 4.03 -16.50
CA THR A 1103 -8.92 3.95 -17.26
C THR A 1103 -8.73 2.58 -17.91
N LEU A 1104 -9.13 1.50 -17.24
CA LEU A 1104 -9.10 0.16 -17.81
C LEU A 1104 -9.93 0.05 -19.10
N PHE A 1105 -11.16 0.55 -19.10
CA PHE A 1105 -12.01 0.53 -20.30
C PHE A 1105 -11.50 1.49 -21.37
N LYS A 1106 -10.83 2.59 -20.98
CA LYS A 1106 -10.13 3.45 -21.93
C LYS A 1106 -9.01 2.69 -22.63
N SER A 1107 -8.15 1.98 -21.90
CA SER A 1107 -7.07 1.16 -22.46
C SER A 1107 -7.60 0.02 -23.34
N LEU A 1108 -8.69 -0.63 -22.92
CA LEU A 1108 -9.36 -1.66 -23.73
C LEU A 1108 -9.91 -1.10 -25.04
N ALA A 1109 -10.50 0.10 -25.02
CA ALA A 1109 -10.98 0.79 -26.22
C ALA A 1109 -9.86 1.17 -27.20
N VAL A 1110 -8.61 1.25 -26.74
CA VAL A 1110 -7.43 1.41 -27.62
C VAL A 1110 -6.95 0.06 -28.16
N TYR A 1111 -6.87 -0.94 -27.28
CA TYR A 1111 -6.31 -2.26 -27.57
C TYR A 1111 -7.24 -3.14 -28.42
N ASP A 1112 -8.44 -3.42 -27.90
CA ASP A 1112 -9.44 -4.29 -28.53
C ASP A 1112 -10.87 -3.81 -28.18
N PRO A 1113 -11.40 -2.85 -28.96
CA PRO A 1113 -12.75 -2.36 -28.73
C PRO A 1113 -13.84 -3.44 -28.82
N ARG A 1114 -13.59 -4.56 -29.50
CA ARG A 1114 -14.58 -5.65 -29.63
C ARG A 1114 -14.84 -6.36 -28.30
N ALA A 1115 -13.86 -6.36 -27.39
CA ALA A 1115 -13.98 -6.97 -26.08
C ALA A 1115 -14.85 -6.17 -25.10
N ILE A 1116 -15.14 -4.89 -25.39
CA ILE A 1116 -15.88 -4.00 -24.48
C ILE A 1116 -17.29 -4.55 -24.19
N VAL A 1117 -18.06 -4.89 -25.23
CA VAL A 1117 -19.46 -5.31 -25.06
C VAL A 1117 -19.57 -6.64 -24.29
N PRO A 1118 -18.82 -7.70 -24.64
CA PRO A 1118 -18.79 -8.93 -23.84
C PRO A 1118 -18.40 -8.69 -22.38
N MET A 1119 -17.44 -7.78 -22.12
CA MET A 1119 -17.05 -7.45 -20.74
C MET A 1119 -18.14 -6.72 -19.97
N LEU A 1120 -18.87 -5.78 -20.61
CA LEU A 1120 -20.03 -5.12 -20.01
C LEU A 1120 -21.16 -6.12 -19.70
N GLN A 1121 -21.36 -7.10 -20.57
CA GLN A 1121 -22.35 -8.17 -20.36
C GLN A 1121 -21.97 -9.09 -19.19
N ALA A 1122 -20.68 -9.34 -19.00
CA ALA A 1122 -20.15 -10.15 -17.90
C ALA A 1122 -20.11 -9.42 -16.54
N LEU A 1123 -20.50 -8.13 -16.48
CA LEU A 1123 -20.56 -7.38 -15.22
C LEU A 1123 -21.63 -7.97 -14.28
N PRO A 1124 -21.35 -8.04 -12.96
CA PRO A 1124 -22.34 -8.44 -11.96
C PRO A 1124 -23.47 -7.41 -11.86
N ASP A 1125 -24.66 -7.84 -11.42
CA ASP A 1125 -25.84 -6.97 -11.30
C ASP A 1125 -25.61 -5.75 -10.39
N ALA A 1126 -24.75 -5.88 -9.38
CA ALA A 1126 -24.36 -4.78 -8.51
C ALA A 1126 -23.70 -3.61 -9.28
N ALA A 1127 -22.97 -3.88 -10.36
CA ALA A 1127 -22.33 -2.85 -11.19
C ALA A 1127 -23.33 -2.06 -12.05
N ARG A 1128 -24.53 -2.61 -12.27
CA ARG A 1128 -25.60 -2.00 -13.08
C ARG A 1128 -26.44 -1.00 -12.30
N LYS A 1129 -26.38 -1.05 -10.97
CA LYS A 1129 -27.14 -0.19 -10.06
C LYS A 1129 -26.31 1.05 -9.66
N PRO A 1130 -26.92 2.24 -9.51
CA PRO A 1130 -26.28 3.40 -8.90
C PRO A 1130 -25.74 3.07 -7.50
N GLY A 1131 -24.69 3.79 -7.06
CA GLY A 1131 -24.23 3.66 -5.68
C GLY A 1131 -25.31 4.05 -4.67
N HIS A 1132 -25.32 3.40 -3.50
CA HIS A 1132 -26.33 3.66 -2.46
C HIS A 1132 -26.29 5.08 -1.86
N LYS A 1133 -25.19 5.80 -2.02
CA LYS A 1133 -25.13 7.25 -1.82
C LYS A 1133 -25.14 7.89 -3.20
N ALA A 1134 -26.10 8.76 -3.48
CA ALA A 1134 -26.08 9.61 -4.67
C ALA A 1134 -25.56 10.98 -4.25
N ASP A 1135 -24.24 11.13 -4.12
CA ASP A 1135 -23.62 12.44 -4.30
C ASP A 1135 -23.28 12.63 -5.79
N ALA A 1136 -22.87 13.85 -6.18
CA ALA A 1136 -22.59 14.15 -7.58
C ALA A 1136 -21.49 13.24 -8.20
N PHE A 1137 -20.66 12.57 -7.40
CA PHE A 1137 -19.60 11.68 -7.88
C PHE A 1137 -20.05 10.22 -8.03
N THR A 1138 -21.16 9.83 -7.39
CA THR A 1138 -21.57 8.42 -7.24
C THR A 1138 -22.93 8.09 -7.85
N ALA A 1139 -23.62 9.08 -8.42
CA ALA A 1139 -24.96 8.97 -9.01
C ALA A 1139 -25.06 8.02 -10.21
N ALA A 1140 -24.03 7.90 -11.06
CA ALA A 1140 -24.00 6.93 -12.16
C ALA A 1140 -23.66 5.51 -11.68
N SER A 1141 -24.32 4.49 -12.25
CA SER A 1141 -23.90 3.09 -12.09
C SER A 1141 -22.49 2.88 -12.67
N LEU A 1142 -21.77 1.87 -12.16
CA LEU A 1142 -20.44 1.56 -12.67
C LEU A 1142 -20.49 1.24 -14.17
N GLU A 1143 -21.49 0.47 -14.61
CA GLU A 1143 -21.71 0.18 -16.02
C GLU A 1143 -21.83 1.45 -16.88
N ALA A 1144 -22.61 2.44 -16.44
CA ALA A 1144 -22.79 3.70 -17.17
C ALA A 1144 -21.47 4.48 -17.29
N GLN A 1145 -20.66 4.48 -16.22
CA GLN A 1145 -19.33 5.11 -16.24
C GLN A 1145 -18.38 4.41 -17.21
N LEU A 1146 -18.39 3.06 -17.25
CA LEU A 1146 -17.55 2.26 -18.14
C LEU A 1146 -17.94 2.44 -19.60
N ARG A 1147 -19.25 2.45 -19.90
CA ARG A 1147 -19.78 2.75 -21.24
C ARG A 1147 -19.32 4.12 -21.72
N LEU A 1148 -19.45 5.15 -20.88
CA LEU A 1148 -19.04 6.50 -21.21
C LEU A 1148 -17.53 6.61 -21.42
N ALA A 1149 -16.71 5.97 -20.57
CA ALA A 1149 -15.26 5.97 -20.69
C ALA A 1149 -14.78 5.35 -22.01
N ALA A 1150 -15.35 4.22 -22.40
CA ALA A 1150 -15.07 3.56 -23.67
C ALA A 1150 -15.55 4.40 -24.87
N ALA A 1151 -16.78 4.93 -24.83
CA ALA A 1151 -17.31 5.78 -25.89
C ALA A 1151 -16.48 7.05 -26.10
N LEU A 1152 -16.00 7.67 -25.01
CA LEU A 1152 -15.13 8.85 -25.05
C LEU A 1152 -13.87 8.58 -25.85
N ILE A 1153 -13.20 7.45 -25.61
CA ILE A 1153 -11.96 7.07 -26.31
C ILE A 1153 -12.22 6.71 -27.76
N LEU A 1154 -13.29 5.97 -28.04
CA LEU A 1154 -13.72 5.68 -29.41
C LEU A 1154 -14.08 6.96 -30.19
N GLY A 1155 -14.46 8.03 -29.51
CA GLY A 1155 -14.68 9.35 -30.11
C GLY A 1155 -13.41 9.97 -30.70
N PHE A 1156 -12.22 9.58 -30.28
CA PHE A 1156 -10.96 10.08 -30.84
C PHE A 1156 -10.44 9.21 -32.01
N PRO A 1157 -9.70 9.80 -32.98
CA PRO A 1157 -8.92 9.05 -33.97
C PRO A 1157 -7.94 8.08 -33.32
N SER A 1158 -7.65 6.98 -34.01
CA SER A 1158 -6.86 5.86 -33.45
C SER A 1158 -5.49 6.29 -32.89
N GLU A 1159 -4.85 7.26 -33.53
CA GLU A 1159 -3.53 7.80 -33.19
C GLU A 1159 -3.55 8.64 -31.91
N ALA A 1160 -4.69 9.22 -31.56
CA ALA A 1160 -4.86 10.03 -30.36
C ALA A 1160 -5.22 9.20 -29.13
N ARG A 1161 -5.77 8.00 -29.31
CA ARG A 1161 -6.35 7.20 -28.22
C ARG A 1161 -5.36 6.78 -27.14
N PRO A 1162 -4.14 6.29 -27.42
CA PRO A 1162 -3.21 5.89 -26.36
C PRO A 1162 -2.95 7.04 -25.38
N ARG A 1163 -2.75 8.26 -25.90
CA ARG A 1163 -2.59 9.49 -25.11
C ARG A 1163 -3.81 9.77 -24.24
N GLU A 1164 -4.99 9.81 -24.84
CA GLU A 1164 -6.25 10.16 -24.16
C GLU A 1164 -6.69 9.10 -23.15
N ALA A 1165 -6.37 7.83 -23.42
CA ALA A 1165 -6.65 6.73 -22.51
C ALA A 1165 -5.84 6.82 -21.22
N GLY A 1166 -4.66 7.45 -21.27
CA GLY A 1166 -3.81 7.70 -20.10
C GLY A 1166 -4.23 8.84 -19.20
N ARG A 1167 -5.23 9.63 -19.58
CA ARG A 1167 -5.71 10.76 -18.79
C ARG A 1167 -6.70 10.27 -17.73
N VAL A 1168 -6.36 10.44 -16.45
CA VAL A 1168 -7.22 10.08 -15.31
C VAL A 1168 -7.63 11.36 -14.59
N GLY A 1169 -8.83 11.87 -14.89
CA GLY A 1169 -9.20 13.23 -14.46
C GLY A 1169 -8.23 14.27 -15.03
N ASP A 1170 -7.77 15.21 -14.20
CA ASP A 1170 -6.76 16.22 -14.56
C ASP A 1170 -5.31 15.71 -14.46
N GLN A 1171 -5.10 14.45 -14.04
CA GLN A 1171 -3.77 13.87 -13.91
C GLN A 1171 -3.43 13.01 -15.13
N ILE A 1172 -2.36 13.39 -15.83
CA ILE A 1172 -1.71 12.56 -16.84
C ILE A 1172 -0.56 11.84 -16.15
N GLN A 1173 -0.30 10.57 -16.48
CA GLN A 1173 0.94 9.94 -16.05
C GLN A 1173 2.11 10.78 -16.59
N PRO A 1174 2.94 11.38 -15.72
CA PRO A 1174 3.81 12.51 -16.09
C PRO A 1174 4.97 12.15 -17.04
N PHE A 1175 5.09 10.86 -17.38
CA PHE A 1175 6.18 10.29 -18.17
C PHE A 1175 5.72 9.74 -19.53
N ARG A 1176 4.47 9.94 -19.97
CA ARG A 1176 4.03 9.45 -21.30
C ARG A 1176 4.64 10.23 -22.46
N TRP A 1177 5.01 9.51 -23.52
CA TRP A 1177 5.71 10.06 -24.68
C TRP A 1177 4.84 10.81 -25.69
N ASP A 1178 3.55 10.51 -25.71
CA ASP A 1178 2.59 11.11 -26.64
C ASP A 1178 2.10 12.51 -26.18
N GLU A 1179 2.68 13.06 -25.11
CA GLU A 1179 2.57 14.49 -24.73
C GLU A 1179 3.44 15.40 -25.60
#